data_AF-A0A7C2H898-F1
#
_entry.id   AF-A0A7C2H898-F1
#
_cell.length_a   1.000
_cell.length_b   1.000
_cell.length_c   1.000
_cell.angle_alpha   90.00
_cell.angle_beta   90.00
_cell.angle_gamma   90.00
#
_symmetry.space_group_name_H-M   'P 1'
#
loop_
_entity.id
_entity.type
_entity.pdbx_description
1 polymer ?
#
loop_
_entity_poly.entity_id
_entity_poly.type
_entity_poly.pdbx_seq_one_letter_code
_entity_poly.pdbx_strand_id
1 'polypeptide(L)'
;MRQNRATEGTSEPTPGRTDASGIRWGWVVAALLVSAVLAVALYRWWFPEPRRRLAGAMVQWVGFLESGRGTNGLMLSGRLRVTDAAGRWQPWRGAVLAFHLQPPDHARLEWQRPEGTCIWIRRGRTLEVHAPQKRFGLRGRPDLSFDYETDPETEIHALPEIRSPVPPGKVWMAALTLQVRPLPDPIPSDQRIWAVAVRPQPRVVRAGTLPEGEVRFWLREEDGLPVRVEFWNRAGTRVLALECDQWHLDRAPTAELWQPEWSKGHRIEEVPLALLSRYWTRWWQPAPSTLQTSSGAAARPGGPAAIDGSQSGAPRLVPVLQVSGTAAERARQLAQQQVWGVHETVSALAYGWAVEKSLEQGHWLGPRPLPGRKGSATAPTAAMHQIAIAMAESSGLQPEEVIWTHQLAARLSGSVWAVEAAAPSSHQTILLGYAAWEEARFAEGSPPMLVVHKPDRGSPWAGITRAGLFGCVAGLNRRQLAVVALDQPEPDEIPDPPAFVRAAEVLETTDSLETATDLLRRVAWTHRATWLLAEGLTGRAVRVQVGPGEFAVEPFASPGAQHQTWAFLAGPPPVGAKRWSPKAASLPNSSSFAVTAIEEILAALPRPARAWTVCLDPSEGTCWVQPADLLQERPGFRPPSWNLLAWLVENERP
;
A
#
# COMPACT_ATOMS: atom_id res chain seq x y z
N MET A 1 -36.23 20.92 -77.80
CA MET A 1 -37.59 20.98 -77.22
C MET A 1 -37.62 22.15 -76.25
N ARG A 2 -38.42 23.19 -76.55
CA ARG A 2 -39.06 24.22 -75.68
C ARG A 2 -38.24 24.87 -74.53
N GLN A 3 -38.28 26.17 -74.27
CA GLN A 3 -38.90 27.35 -74.90
C GLN A 3 -38.40 28.58 -74.11
N ASN A 4 -38.24 29.70 -74.81
CA ASN A 4 -38.03 31.05 -74.27
C ASN A 4 -39.03 31.44 -73.17
N ARG A 5 -38.58 32.24 -72.20
CA ARG A 5 -39.37 33.37 -71.67
C ARG A 5 -38.46 34.52 -71.27
N ALA A 6 -38.59 35.61 -72.02
CA ALA A 6 -38.17 36.95 -71.67
C ALA A 6 -39.31 37.62 -70.88
N THR A 7 -38.95 38.39 -69.85
CA THR A 7 -39.73 39.45 -69.18
C THR A 7 -38.68 40.38 -68.56
N GLU A 8 -38.44 41.55 -69.17
CA GLU A 8 -39.03 42.84 -68.79
C GLU A 8 -38.48 43.41 -67.48
N GLY A 9 -37.48 44.28 -67.64
CA GLY A 9 -37.37 45.62 -67.07
C GLY A 9 -38.00 45.94 -65.72
N THR A 10 -37.14 46.05 -64.71
CA THR A 10 -37.21 47.10 -63.69
C THR A 10 -35.79 47.47 -63.29
N SER A 11 -35.35 48.66 -63.67
CA SER A 11 -34.13 49.28 -63.18
C SER A 11 -34.30 49.58 -61.69
N GLU A 12 -33.75 48.73 -60.83
CA GLU A 12 -33.58 49.05 -59.41
C GLU A 12 -32.62 50.24 -59.28
N PRO A 13 -32.94 51.22 -58.42
CA PRO A 13 -32.06 52.35 -58.17
C PRO A 13 -30.78 51.84 -57.51
N THR A 14 -29.64 52.06 -58.16
CA THR A 14 -28.31 51.91 -57.56
C THR A 14 -28.33 52.63 -56.21
N PRO A 15 -28.23 51.93 -55.06
CA PRO A 15 -28.16 52.61 -53.79
C PRO A 15 -26.89 53.44 -53.81
N GLY A 16 -27.06 54.75 -53.62
CA GLY A 16 -25.97 55.69 -53.55
C GLY A 16 -24.89 55.13 -52.63
N ARG A 17 -23.67 55.06 -53.16
CA ARG A 17 -22.45 54.83 -52.41
C ARG A 17 -22.31 56.02 -51.46
N THR A 18 -23.04 55.95 -50.34
CA THR A 18 -22.79 56.79 -49.19
C THR A 18 -21.34 56.53 -48.81
N ASP A 19 -20.58 57.59 -48.66
CA ASP A 19 -19.24 57.54 -48.08
C ASP A 19 -19.36 56.79 -46.75
N ALA A 20 -19.04 55.50 -46.85
CA ALA A 20 -19.20 54.53 -45.80
C ALA A 20 -18.39 55.08 -44.64
N SER A 21 -19.12 55.31 -43.54
CA SER A 21 -18.61 55.53 -42.20
C SER A 21 -17.26 54.87 -42.04
N GLY A 22 -16.20 55.66 -42.22
CA GLY A 22 -14.87 55.24 -41.85
C GLY A 22 -14.99 54.86 -40.40
N ILE A 23 -14.95 53.55 -40.11
CA ILE A 23 -14.88 53.02 -38.76
C ILE A 23 -13.78 53.85 -38.13
N ARG A 24 -14.16 54.73 -37.21
CA ARG A 24 -13.20 55.61 -36.53
C ARG A 24 -12.36 54.65 -35.72
N TRP A 25 -11.26 54.19 -36.31
CA TRP A 25 -10.33 53.23 -35.71
C TRP A 25 -9.92 53.65 -34.30
N GLY A 26 -9.96 54.96 -34.00
CA GLY A 26 -9.84 55.50 -32.65
C GLY A 26 -10.82 54.93 -31.62
N TRP A 27 -12.10 54.73 -31.94
CA TRP A 27 -13.08 54.12 -31.01
C TRP A 27 -12.84 52.63 -30.82
N VAL A 28 -12.41 51.93 -31.87
CA VAL A 28 -12.04 50.51 -31.79
C VAL A 28 -10.79 50.33 -30.92
N VAL A 29 -9.76 51.15 -31.15
CA VAL A 29 -8.53 51.16 -30.36
C VAL A 29 -8.82 51.54 -28.90
N ALA A 30 -9.66 52.55 -28.65
CA ALA A 30 -10.07 52.94 -27.31
C ALA A 30 -10.84 51.81 -26.60
N ALA A 31 -11.79 51.16 -27.29
CA ALA A 31 -12.54 50.03 -26.74
C ALA A 31 -11.63 48.84 -26.43
N LEU A 32 -10.65 48.54 -27.29
CA LEU A 32 -9.65 47.50 -27.05
C LEU A 32 -8.75 47.82 -25.87
N LEU A 33 -8.29 49.07 -25.74
CA LEU A 33 -7.49 49.53 -24.60
C LEU A 33 -8.27 49.46 -23.29
N VAL A 34 -9.52 49.95 -23.26
CA VAL A 34 -10.37 49.87 -22.08
C VAL A 34 -10.66 48.42 -21.70
N SER A 35 -10.95 47.57 -22.68
CA SER A 35 -11.16 46.14 -22.45
C SER A 35 -9.90 45.46 -21.92
N ALA A 36 -8.72 45.81 -22.44
CA ALA A 36 -7.44 45.28 -21.96
C ALA A 36 -7.13 45.74 -20.53
N VAL A 37 -7.34 47.03 -20.22
CA VAL A 37 -7.15 47.56 -18.85
C VAL A 37 -8.13 46.92 -17.88
N LEU A 38 -9.40 46.81 -18.25
CA LEU A 38 -10.43 46.17 -17.42
C LEU A 38 -10.13 44.68 -17.23
N ALA A 39 -9.71 43.97 -18.29
CA ALA A 39 -9.30 42.58 -18.20
C ALA A 39 -8.10 42.41 -17.27
N VAL A 40 -7.09 43.28 -17.36
CA VAL A 40 -5.93 43.27 -16.45
C VAL A 40 -6.37 43.58 -15.02
N ALA A 41 -7.23 44.57 -14.80
CA ALA A 41 -7.71 44.93 -13.46
C ALA A 41 -8.54 43.80 -12.83
N LEU A 42 -9.50 43.23 -13.56
CA LEU A 42 -10.29 42.07 -13.15
C LEU A 42 -9.40 40.86 -12.87
N TYR A 43 -8.41 40.62 -13.72
CA TYR A 43 -7.42 39.57 -13.52
C TYR A 43 -6.61 39.78 -12.23
N ARG A 44 -6.13 41.00 -11.96
CA ARG A 44 -5.43 41.33 -10.70
C ARG A 44 -6.35 41.21 -9.48
N TRP A 45 -7.64 41.50 -9.63
CA TRP A 45 -8.61 41.44 -8.54
C TRP A 45 -9.02 39.99 -8.22
N TRP A 46 -9.34 39.18 -9.22
CA TRP A 46 -9.75 37.78 -9.04
C TRP A 46 -8.58 36.85 -8.68
N PHE A 47 -7.36 37.22 -9.07
CA PHE A 47 -6.15 36.49 -8.77
C PHE A 47 -5.22 37.36 -7.91
N PRO A 48 -5.31 37.28 -6.57
CA PRO A 48 -4.30 37.91 -5.72
C PRO A 48 -2.90 37.36 -6.07
N GLU A 49 -1.87 38.15 -5.77
CA GLU A 49 -0.49 37.91 -6.24
C GLU A 49 0.04 36.48 -6.04
N PRO A 50 -0.15 35.81 -4.89
CA PRO A 50 0.31 34.43 -4.70
C PRO A 50 -0.33 33.44 -5.68
N ARG A 51 -1.61 33.64 -6.00
CA ARG A 51 -2.34 32.80 -6.96
C ARG A 51 -1.90 33.07 -8.40
N ARG A 52 -1.63 34.33 -8.77
CA ARG A 52 -1.12 34.68 -10.11
C ARG A 52 0.24 34.04 -10.37
N ARG A 53 1.16 34.14 -9.40
CA ARG A 53 2.49 33.54 -9.52
C ARG A 53 2.40 32.02 -9.63
N LEU A 54 1.55 31.38 -8.82
CA LEU A 54 1.34 29.93 -8.90
C LEU A 54 0.78 29.51 -10.26
N ALA A 55 -0.24 30.21 -10.75
CA ALA A 55 -0.83 29.91 -12.05
C ALA A 55 0.16 30.14 -13.20
N GLY A 56 1.01 31.17 -13.11
CA GLY A 56 2.11 31.39 -14.05
C GLY A 56 3.10 30.21 -14.09
N ALA A 57 3.54 29.74 -12.91
CA ALA A 57 4.38 28.55 -12.80
C ALA A 57 3.66 27.30 -13.37
N MET A 58 2.38 27.10 -13.03
CA MET A 58 1.59 26.00 -13.60
C MET A 58 1.52 26.06 -15.13
N VAL A 59 1.36 27.26 -15.73
CA VAL A 59 1.35 27.41 -17.20
C VAL A 59 2.68 26.98 -17.80
N GLN A 60 3.81 27.33 -17.20
CA GLN A 60 5.14 26.89 -17.64
C GLN A 60 5.27 25.36 -17.57
N TRP A 61 4.87 24.76 -16.45
CA TRP A 61 4.87 23.31 -16.25
C TRP A 61 3.98 22.57 -17.25
N VAL A 62 2.77 23.08 -17.50
CA VAL A 62 1.87 22.50 -18.50
C VAL A 62 2.42 22.67 -19.91
N GLY A 63 3.03 23.82 -20.22
CA GLY A 63 3.70 24.04 -21.50
C GLY A 63 4.85 23.05 -21.74
N PHE A 64 5.61 22.72 -20.70
CA PHE A 64 6.65 21.68 -20.74
C PHE A 64 6.07 20.28 -20.93
N LEU A 65 5.04 19.90 -20.15
CA LEU A 65 4.43 18.56 -20.23
C LEU A 65 3.66 18.30 -21.54
N GLU A 66 3.19 19.36 -22.21
CA GLU A 66 2.43 19.27 -23.46
C GLU A 66 3.30 19.53 -24.70
N SER A 67 4.64 19.61 -24.57
CA SER A 67 5.53 19.72 -25.73
C SER A 67 5.39 18.46 -26.60
N GLY A 68 4.88 18.62 -27.82
CA GLY A 68 4.59 17.51 -28.73
C GLY A 68 5.85 16.78 -29.21
N ARG A 69 5.66 15.59 -29.80
CA ARG A 69 6.76 14.86 -30.44
C ARG A 69 7.37 15.71 -31.56
N GLY A 70 8.67 16.01 -31.46
CA GLY A 70 9.41 16.77 -32.48
C GLY A 70 9.53 18.29 -32.26
N THR A 71 8.83 18.89 -31.29
CA THR A 71 9.07 20.29 -30.90
C THR A 71 10.22 20.36 -29.91
N ASN A 72 11.43 20.78 -30.37
CA ASN A 72 12.63 21.10 -29.57
C ASN A 72 12.67 20.41 -28.19
N GLY A 73 12.65 19.07 -28.16
CA GLY A 73 12.27 18.31 -26.97
C GLY A 73 12.99 18.84 -25.74
N LEU A 74 12.27 19.50 -24.85
CA LEU A 74 12.88 20.00 -23.63
C LEU A 74 13.01 18.82 -22.68
N MET A 75 14.13 18.76 -21.97
CA MET A 75 14.35 17.81 -20.90
C MET A 75 14.47 18.60 -19.60
N LEU A 76 13.68 18.21 -18.60
CA LEU A 76 13.89 18.65 -17.24
C LEU A 76 14.80 17.65 -16.54
N SER A 77 15.90 18.14 -15.99
CA SER A 77 16.85 17.34 -15.20
C SER A 77 17.09 17.97 -13.85
N GLY A 78 17.43 17.14 -12.87
CA GLY A 78 17.83 17.64 -11.56
C GLY A 78 18.07 16.53 -10.55
N ARG A 79 18.26 16.96 -9.31
CA ARG A 79 18.37 16.09 -8.15
C ARG A 79 17.26 16.40 -7.16
N LEU A 80 16.83 15.37 -6.46
CA LEU A 80 15.84 15.41 -5.40
C LEU A 80 16.48 14.80 -4.16
N ARG A 81 16.46 15.53 -3.05
CA ARG A 81 16.88 15.02 -1.74
C ARG A 81 15.69 14.93 -0.83
N VAL A 82 15.42 13.74 -0.31
CA VAL A 82 14.30 13.49 0.59
C VAL A 82 14.74 13.80 2.01
N THR A 83 14.43 15.00 2.50
CA THR A 83 14.88 15.47 3.82
C THR A 83 14.01 14.98 4.97
N ASP A 84 12.75 14.70 4.68
CA ASP A 84 11.80 14.12 5.63
C ASP A 84 10.81 13.23 4.90
N ALA A 85 10.43 12.11 5.51
CA ALA A 85 9.46 11.20 4.94
C ALA A 85 8.82 10.35 6.03
N ALA A 86 7.50 10.16 5.93
CA ALA A 86 6.69 9.40 6.88
C ALA A 86 5.75 8.43 6.16
N GLY A 87 5.13 7.52 6.92
CA GLY A 87 4.21 6.51 6.40
C GLY A 87 4.88 5.65 5.34
N ARG A 88 4.27 5.50 4.17
CA ARG A 88 4.86 4.72 3.08
C ARG A 88 6.11 5.34 2.46
N TRP A 89 6.34 6.64 2.61
CA TRP A 89 7.52 7.30 2.03
C TRP A 89 8.75 7.15 2.91
N GLN A 90 8.60 6.67 4.14
CA GLN A 90 9.69 6.46 5.10
C GLN A 90 10.93 5.78 4.50
N PRO A 91 10.82 4.74 3.65
CA PRO A 91 11.99 4.09 3.02
C PRO A 91 12.86 5.04 2.19
N TRP A 92 12.30 6.17 1.74
CA TRP A 92 12.99 7.17 0.95
C TRP A 92 13.68 8.24 1.81
N ARG A 93 13.51 8.23 3.14
CA ARG A 93 14.11 9.25 4.02
C ARG A 93 15.63 9.27 3.86
N GLY A 94 16.18 10.43 3.51
CA GLY A 94 17.61 10.61 3.24
C GLY A 94 18.04 10.20 1.83
N ALA A 95 17.15 9.67 0.99
CA ALA A 95 17.48 9.29 -0.37
C ALA A 95 17.81 10.52 -1.23
N VAL A 96 18.80 10.34 -2.11
CA VAL A 96 19.14 11.28 -3.18
C VAL A 96 18.78 10.62 -4.50
N LEU A 97 17.94 11.30 -5.28
CA LEU A 97 17.47 10.83 -6.58
C LEU A 97 17.95 11.81 -7.66
N ALA A 98 18.57 11.31 -8.70
CA ALA A 98 18.76 12.03 -9.96
C ALA A 98 17.59 11.68 -10.89
N PHE A 99 17.01 12.67 -11.56
CA PHE A 99 15.95 12.42 -12.51
C PHE A 99 16.14 13.19 -13.81
N HIS A 100 15.61 12.61 -14.87
CA HIS A 100 15.48 13.21 -16.19
C HIS A 100 14.07 12.94 -16.72
N LEU A 101 13.41 13.97 -17.21
CA LEU A 101 12.05 13.91 -17.71
C LEU A 101 11.99 14.59 -19.07
N GLN A 102 11.54 13.85 -20.08
CA GLN A 102 11.32 14.37 -21.43
C GLN A 102 9.94 13.87 -21.91
N PRO A 103 8.89 14.69 -21.74
CA PRO A 103 7.57 14.42 -22.27
C PRO A 103 7.58 14.23 -23.80
N PRO A 104 6.66 13.43 -24.37
CA PRO A 104 5.56 12.74 -23.69
C PRO A 104 5.91 11.35 -23.14
N ASP A 105 7.15 10.87 -23.27
CA ASP A 105 7.38 9.41 -23.21
C ASP A 105 8.70 8.94 -22.61
N HIS A 106 9.59 9.84 -22.19
CA HIS A 106 10.85 9.48 -21.58
C HIS A 106 10.94 9.98 -20.14
N ALA A 107 11.31 9.07 -19.23
CA ALA A 107 11.64 9.42 -17.86
C ALA A 107 12.70 8.47 -17.33
N ARG A 108 13.67 9.00 -16.59
CA ARG A 108 14.71 8.25 -15.92
C ARG A 108 14.77 8.73 -14.48
N LEU A 109 14.76 7.79 -13.55
CA LEU A 109 14.95 8.05 -12.14
C LEU A 109 16.05 7.13 -11.65
N GLU A 110 17.10 7.72 -11.08
CA GLU A 110 18.20 7.00 -10.48
C GLU A 110 18.28 7.40 -9.02
N TRP A 111 18.35 6.43 -8.11
CA TRP A 111 18.47 6.74 -6.69
C TRP A 111 19.49 5.84 -6.02
N GLN A 112 20.22 6.42 -5.06
CA GLN A 112 21.21 5.72 -4.28
C GLN A 112 20.60 5.23 -2.96
N ARG A 113 20.86 3.96 -2.63
CA ARG A 113 20.49 3.32 -1.36
C ARG A 113 21.74 2.72 -0.69
N PRO A 114 21.62 2.38 0.61
CA PRO A 114 22.42 1.40 1.34
C PRO A 114 23.24 0.41 0.52
N GLU A 115 22.47 -0.34 -0.27
CA GLU A 115 22.86 -1.57 -0.93
C GLU A 115 23.29 -1.37 -2.38
N GLY A 116 23.17 -0.14 -2.89
CA GLY A 116 23.46 0.20 -4.26
C GLY A 116 22.51 1.22 -4.87
N THR A 117 22.77 1.47 -6.14
CA THR A 117 21.95 2.30 -7.03
C THR A 117 20.80 1.48 -7.57
N CYS A 118 19.63 2.08 -7.72
CA CYS A 118 18.59 1.52 -8.56
C CYS A 118 18.15 2.55 -9.59
N ILE A 119 17.88 2.08 -10.80
CA ILE A 119 17.60 2.88 -11.98
C ILE A 119 16.26 2.44 -12.53
N TRP A 120 15.35 3.38 -12.66
CA TRP A 120 14.06 3.21 -13.32
C TRP A 120 14.08 4.00 -14.63
N ILE A 121 13.69 3.36 -15.72
CA ILE A 121 13.67 3.96 -17.05
C ILE A 121 12.32 3.69 -17.69
N ARG A 122 11.70 4.76 -18.16
CA ARG A 122 10.56 4.75 -19.06
C ARG A 122 11.00 5.25 -20.42
N ARG A 123 10.63 4.50 -21.45
CA ARG A 123 10.83 4.86 -22.86
C ARG A 123 9.61 4.44 -23.67
N GLY A 124 8.79 5.39 -24.10
CA GLY A 124 7.58 5.06 -24.83
C GLY A 124 6.63 4.23 -23.96
N ARG A 125 6.47 2.96 -24.37
CA ARG A 125 5.64 1.95 -23.74
C ARG A 125 6.42 0.91 -22.93
N THR A 126 7.74 1.06 -22.79
CA THR A 126 8.57 0.15 -21.98
C THR A 126 8.89 0.79 -20.63
N LEU A 127 8.74 0.01 -19.56
CA LEU A 127 9.30 0.32 -18.24
C LEU A 127 10.39 -0.68 -17.90
N GLU A 128 11.48 -0.21 -17.35
CA GLU A 128 12.58 -1.04 -16.88
C GLU A 128 13.00 -0.57 -15.49
N VAL A 129 13.34 -1.53 -14.63
CA VAL A 129 13.93 -1.27 -13.31
C VAL A 129 15.17 -2.12 -13.15
N HIS A 130 16.28 -1.51 -12.77
CA HIS A 130 17.59 -2.14 -12.76
C HIS A 130 18.31 -1.88 -11.44
N ALA A 131 18.87 -2.93 -10.85
CA ALA A 131 19.83 -2.86 -9.75
C ALA A 131 21.22 -3.32 -10.25
N PRO A 132 22.10 -2.41 -10.70
CA PRO A 132 23.41 -2.74 -11.27
C PRO A 132 24.28 -3.62 -10.35
N GLN A 133 24.28 -3.32 -9.05
CA GLN A 133 25.09 -4.05 -8.05
C GLN A 133 24.65 -5.50 -7.88
N LYS A 134 23.38 -5.77 -8.18
CA LYS A 134 22.78 -7.11 -8.14
C LYS A 134 22.81 -7.81 -9.49
N ARG A 135 23.32 -7.13 -10.53
CA ARG A 135 23.34 -7.60 -11.92
C ARG A 135 21.96 -8.10 -12.36
N PHE A 136 20.89 -7.45 -11.88
CA PHE A 136 19.51 -7.91 -12.05
C PHE A 136 18.57 -6.74 -12.36
N GLY A 137 17.60 -6.96 -13.24
CA GLY A 137 16.52 -6.01 -13.47
C GLY A 137 15.26 -6.65 -14.04
N LEU A 138 14.20 -5.84 -14.09
CA LEU A 138 12.88 -6.18 -14.60
C LEU A 138 12.57 -5.32 -15.82
N ARG A 139 12.01 -5.93 -16.86
CA ARG A 139 11.50 -5.26 -18.05
C ARG A 139 10.01 -5.51 -18.20
N GLY A 140 9.23 -4.45 -18.18
CA GLY A 140 7.79 -4.46 -18.39
C GLY A 140 7.46 -4.61 -19.86
N ARG A 141 6.74 -5.68 -20.20
CA ARG A 141 6.26 -5.99 -21.55
C ARG A 141 4.75 -5.84 -21.65
N PRO A 142 4.23 -5.10 -22.64
CA PRO A 142 2.79 -4.90 -22.80
C PRO A 142 2.05 -6.14 -23.29
N ASP A 143 2.76 -7.12 -23.85
CA ASP A 143 2.23 -8.38 -24.38
C ASP A 143 2.23 -9.53 -23.36
N LEU A 144 2.75 -9.31 -22.15
CA LEU A 144 2.65 -10.25 -21.05
C LEU A 144 1.47 -9.87 -20.16
N SER A 145 0.53 -10.80 -19.95
CA SER A 145 -0.54 -10.68 -18.95
C SER A 145 -0.29 -11.61 -17.76
N PHE A 146 -0.94 -11.31 -16.64
CA PHE A 146 -1.10 -12.24 -15.52
C PHE A 146 -2.16 -13.30 -15.80
N ASP A 147 -3.01 -13.07 -16.81
CA ASP A 147 -4.21 -13.86 -17.06
C ASP A 147 -3.88 -15.31 -17.43
N TYR A 148 -4.53 -16.23 -16.72
CA TYR A 148 -4.62 -17.62 -17.15
C TYR A 148 -5.72 -17.81 -18.21
N GLU A 149 -6.75 -16.95 -18.27
CA GLU A 149 -7.93 -17.17 -19.13
C GLU A 149 -8.66 -15.93 -19.70
N THR A 150 -8.23 -14.69 -19.41
CA THR A 150 -9.01 -13.48 -19.73
C THR A 150 -8.86 -13.01 -21.19
N ASP A 151 -9.95 -12.46 -21.72
CA ASP A 151 -10.15 -12.08 -23.12
C ASP A 151 -9.18 -10.95 -23.56
N PRO A 152 -8.35 -11.13 -24.60
CA PRO A 152 -7.35 -10.16 -25.07
C PRO A 152 -7.91 -8.80 -25.51
N GLU A 153 -9.23 -8.63 -25.58
CA GLU A 153 -9.90 -7.41 -26.03
C GLU A 153 -10.09 -6.36 -24.91
N THR A 154 -9.78 -6.65 -23.64
CA THR A 154 -9.93 -5.67 -22.55
C THR A 154 -8.76 -4.65 -22.51
N GLU A 155 -8.85 -3.68 -23.41
CA GLU A 155 -8.20 -2.37 -23.53
C GLU A 155 -6.98 -1.98 -22.63
N ILE A 156 -5.86 -1.82 -23.36
CA ILE A 156 -4.75 -0.87 -23.22
C ILE A 156 -3.78 -1.06 -22.03
N HIS A 157 -2.93 -2.08 -22.14
CA HIS A 157 -1.60 -2.17 -21.50
C HIS A 157 -0.60 -1.13 -22.03
N ALA A 158 -0.99 0.13 -22.23
CA ALA A 158 -0.06 1.21 -22.61
C ALA A 158 0.20 2.10 -21.40
N LEU A 159 1.47 2.48 -21.21
CA LEU A 159 1.76 3.60 -20.31
C LEU A 159 1.14 4.86 -20.90
N PRO A 160 0.27 5.57 -20.15
CA PRO A 160 -0.27 6.83 -20.63
C PRO A 160 0.86 7.82 -20.83
N GLU A 161 0.81 8.62 -21.88
CA GLU A 161 1.79 9.69 -22.12
C GLU A 161 1.96 10.57 -20.87
N ILE A 162 3.19 10.99 -20.61
CA ILE A 162 3.54 11.95 -19.58
C ILE A 162 2.99 13.30 -20.05
N ARG A 163 1.80 13.63 -19.57
CA ARG A 163 1.09 14.86 -19.91
C ARG A 163 0.59 15.56 -18.67
N SER A 164 0.20 16.82 -18.83
CA SER A 164 -0.43 17.54 -17.73
C SER A 164 -1.82 16.96 -17.45
N PRO A 165 -2.21 16.76 -16.17
CA PRO A 165 -3.59 16.40 -15.83
C PRO A 165 -4.57 17.55 -16.13
N VAL A 166 -4.06 18.77 -16.37
CA VAL A 166 -4.83 19.96 -16.71
C VAL A 166 -4.45 20.42 -18.12
N PRO A 167 -5.40 20.46 -19.08
CA PRO A 167 -5.12 21.00 -20.41
C PRO A 167 -4.61 22.45 -20.36
N PRO A 168 -3.71 22.89 -21.27
CA PRO A 168 -3.14 24.24 -21.27
C PRO A 168 -4.15 25.37 -21.11
N GLY A 169 -5.29 25.29 -21.83
CA GLY A 169 -6.35 26.30 -21.76
C GLY A 169 -7.14 26.33 -20.45
N LYS A 170 -6.97 25.33 -19.56
CA LYS A 170 -7.72 25.18 -18.31
C LYS A 170 -6.87 25.41 -17.05
N VAL A 171 -5.58 25.76 -17.20
CA VAL A 171 -4.67 25.98 -16.07
C VAL A 171 -5.19 27.05 -15.10
N TRP A 172 -5.70 28.17 -15.63
CA TRP A 172 -6.29 29.23 -14.82
C TRP A 172 -7.51 28.77 -14.01
N MET A 173 -8.36 27.93 -14.60
CA MET A 173 -9.51 27.36 -13.91
C MET A 173 -9.07 26.40 -12.80
N ALA A 174 -8.03 25.61 -13.03
CA ALA A 174 -7.46 24.75 -12.00
C ALA A 174 -6.90 25.57 -10.83
N ALA A 175 -6.21 26.68 -11.08
CA ALA A 175 -5.72 27.56 -10.01
C ALA A 175 -6.87 28.16 -9.16
N LEU A 176 -8.07 28.35 -9.74
CA LEU A 176 -9.27 28.80 -9.00
C LEU A 176 -9.88 27.72 -8.11
N THR A 177 -9.55 26.44 -8.29
CA THR A 177 -9.98 25.37 -7.39
C THR A 177 -9.06 25.17 -6.19
N LEU A 178 -7.99 25.97 -6.12
CA LEU A 178 -6.98 25.93 -5.07
C LEU A 178 -7.12 27.12 -4.11
N GLN A 179 -6.97 26.85 -2.82
CA GLN A 179 -6.69 27.84 -1.79
C GLN A 179 -5.17 28.03 -1.76
N VAL A 180 -4.72 29.25 -2.07
CA VAL A 180 -3.30 29.60 -2.15
C VAL A 180 -3.02 30.62 -1.06
N ARG A 181 -2.08 30.30 -0.16
CA ARG A 181 -1.66 31.16 0.94
C ARG A 181 -0.15 31.42 0.81
N PRO A 182 0.30 32.69 0.84
CA PRO A 182 1.73 32.98 0.88
C PRO A 182 2.31 32.45 2.19
N LEU A 183 3.52 31.90 2.11
CA LEU A 183 4.31 31.54 3.27
C LEU A 183 5.39 32.62 3.48
N PRO A 184 5.79 32.91 4.73
CA PRO A 184 6.95 33.78 4.97
C PRO A 184 8.18 33.11 4.37
N ASP A 185 9.03 33.85 3.67
CA ASP A 185 10.24 33.33 3.00
C ASP A 185 11.30 32.96 4.05
N PRO A 186 11.47 31.67 4.40
CA PRO A 186 12.31 31.28 5.53
C PRO A 186 13.64 30.68 5.08
N ILE A 187 13.91 30.62 3.76
CA ILE A 187 15.12 30.00 3.22
C ILE A 187 16.07 31.13 2.80
N PRO A 188 17.18 31.34 3.52
CA PRO A 188 18.27 32.17 3.02
C PRO A 188 18.82 31.48 1.78
N SER A 189 18.50 32.01 0.60
CA SER A 189 19.02 31.57 -0.68
C SER A 189 19.58 32.78 -1.42
N ASP A 190 20.62 32.54 -2.22
CA ASP A 190 21.17 33.50 -3.17
C ASP A 190 20.19 33.80 -4.33
N GLN A 191 19.20 32.93 -4.54
CA GLN A 191 18.16 33.05 -5.55
C GLN A 191 16.92 33.75 -5.00
N ARG A 192 16.24 34.51 -5.85
CA ARG A 192 14.91 35.04 -5.54
C ARG A 192 13.90 33.90 -5.54
N ILE A 193 13.45 33.53 -4.35
CA ILE A 193 12.49 32.47 -4.11
C ILE A 193 11.22 33.08 -3.52
N TRP A 194 10.07 32.54 -3.88
CA TRP A 194 8.82 32.84 -3.22
C TRP A 194 8.14 31.55 -2.76
N ALA A 195 7.48 31.61 -1.61
CA ALA A 195 6.87 30.44 -0.97
C ALA A 195 5.34 30.49 -0.91
N VAL A 196 4.68 29.36 -1.20
CA VAL A 196 3.22 29.22 -1.09
C VAL A 196 2.79 27.87 -0.53
N ALA A 197 1.73 27.90 0.26
CA ALA A 197 0.93 26.74 0.64
C ALA A 197 -0.32 26.65 -0.24
N VAL A 198 -0.58 25.46 -0.75
CA VAL A 198 -1.67 25.15 -1.68
C VAL A 198 -2.54 24.05 -1.08
N ARG A 199 -3.84 24.32 -0.91
CA ARG A 199 -4.84 23.32 -0.53
C ARG A 199 -5.93 23.21 -1.58
N PRO A 200 -6.37 22.02 -1.99
CA PRO A 200 -7.55 21.90 -2.83
C PRO A 200 -8.80 22.36 -2.07
N GLN A 201 -9.73 23.00 -2.78
CA GLN A 201 -11.03 23.34 -2.18
C GLN A 201 -11.79 22.07 -1.78
N PRO A 202 -12.57 22.09 -0.66
CA PRO A 202 -13.31 20.92 -0.19
C PRO A 202 -14.25 20.29 -1.22
N ARG A 203 -14.77 21.06 -2.18
CA ARG A 203 -15.59 20.53 -3.29
C ARG A 203 -14.81 19.64 -4.26
N VAL A 204 -13.53 19.94 -4.49
CA VAL A 204 -12.66 19.16 -5.39
C VAL A 204 -12.19 17.88 -4.71
N VAL A 205 -11.91 17.96 -3.41
CA VAL A 205 -11.61 16.77 -2.58
C VAL A 205 -12.82 15.83 -2.56
N ARG A 206 -14.04 16.36 -2.31
CA ARG A 206 -15.29 15.56 -2.33
C ARG A 206 -15.59 14.94 -3.70
N ALA A 207 -15.18 15.60 -4.78
CA ALA A 207 -15.30 15.06 -6.14
C ALA A 207 -14.21 14.01 -6.47
N GLY A 208 -13.27 13.75 -5.55
CA GLY A 208 -12.19 12.78 -5.75
C GLY A 208 -11.13 13.20 -6.76
N THR A 209 -11.13 14.46 -7.21
CA THR A 209 -10.21 14.93 -8.27
C THR A 209 -8.80 15.21 -7.74
N LEU A 210 -8.69 15.67 -6.49
CA LEU A 210 -7.41 15.93 -5.81
C LEU A 210 -7.46 15.37 -4.38
N PRO A 211 -6.36 14.83 -3.86
CA PRO A 211 -6.31 14.36 -2.48
C PRO A 211 -6.45 15.49 -1.47
N GLU A 212 -6.98 15.16 -0.29
CA GLU A 212 -6.96 16.07 0.84
C GLU A 212 -5.53 16.27 1.36
N GLY A 213 -5.21 17.49 1.77
CA GLY A 213 -3.88 17.84 2.30
C GLY A 213 -3.46 19.26 1.93
N GLU A 214 -2.19 19.55 2.19
CA GLU A 214 -1.54 20.80 1.81
C GLU A 214 -0.21 20.48 1.10
N VAL A 215 0.05 21.12 -0.03
CA VAL A 215 1.34 21.09 -0.69
C VAL A 215 1.98 22.46 -0.53
N ARG A 216 3.22 22.51 -0.05
CA ARG A 216 3.99 23.74 0.06
C ARG A 216 5.09 23.75 -0.99
N PHE A 217 5.18 24.85 -1.71
CA PHE A 217 6.18 25.06 -2.74
C PHE A 217 7.05 26.25 -2.38
N TRP A 218 8.35 26.12 -2.64
CA TRP A 218 9.29 27.23 -2.71
C TRP A 218 9.79 27.26 -4.16
N LEU A 219 9.40 28.29 -4.90
CA LEU A 219 9.60 28.37 -6.35
C LEU A 219 10.55 29.51 -6.67
N ARG A 220 11.44 29.31 -7.66
CA ARG A 220 12.29 30.38 -8.19
C ARG A 220 11.43 31.41 -8.91
N GLU A 221 11.73 32.69 -8.72
CA GLU A 221 11.03 33.78 -9.43
C GLU A 221 11.34 33.79 -10.94
N GLU A 222 12.52 33.33 -11.34
CA GLU A 222 13.00 33.38 -12.74
C GLU A 222 12.22 32.43 -13.66
N ASP A 223 12.05 31.17 -13.25
CA ASP A 223 11.55 30.10 -14.11
C ASP A 223 10.44 29.24 -13.49
N GLY A 224 10.02 29.54 -12.26
CA GLY A 224 8.94 28.81 -11.59
C GLY A 224 9.29 27.37 -11.19
N LEU A 225 10.56 26.95 -11.30
CA LEU A 225 10.99 25.63 -10.86
C LEU A 225 11.08 25.58 -9.33
N PRO A 226 10.71 24.45 -8.70
CA PRO A 226 10.78 24.30 -7.25
C PRO A 226 12.23 24.14 -6.79
N VAL A 227 12.51 24.76 -5.64
CA VAL A 227 13.70 24.53 -4.82
C VAL A 227 13.36 23.61 -3.63
N ARG A 228 12.09 23.61 -3.21
CA ARG A 228 11.58 22.71 -2.18
C ARG A 228 10.10 22.42 -2.39
N VAL A 229 9.71 21.18 -2.10
CA VAL A 229 8.31 20.74 -2.09
C VAL A 229 8.04 19.98 -0.80
N GLU A 230 6.98 20.35 -0.08
CA GLU A 230 6.52 19.58 1.07
C GLU A 230 5.07 19.14 0.89
N PHE A 231 4.80 17.90 1.30
CA PHE A 231 3.47 17.31 1.33
C PHE A 231 3.03 17.12 2.77
N TRP A 232 1.84 17.62 3.08
CA TRP A 232 1.22 17.57 4.39
C TRP A 232 -0.14 16.88 4.27
N ASN A 233 -0.41 15.94 5.17
CA ASN A 233 -1.69 15.24 5.21
C ASN A 233 -2.77 16.12 5.86
N ARG A 234 -4.02 15.61 5.88
CA ARG A 234 -5.16 16.27 6.54
C ARG A 234 -4.91 16.57 8.03
N ALA A 235 -4.20 15.69 8.73
CA ALA A 235 -3.88 15.84 10.14
C ALA A 235 -2.84 16.94 10.42
N GLY A 236 -2.31 17.60 9.38
CA GLY A 236 -1.26 18.60 9.52
C GLY A 236 0.10 17.97 9.83
N THR A 237 0.28 16.69 9.55
CA THR A 237 1.57 15.99 9.64
C THR A 237 2.28 16.09 8.29
N ARG A 238 3.55 16.48 8.31
CA ARG A 238 4.40 16.44 7.12
C ARG A 238 4.72 14.99 6.77
N VAL A 239 4.34 14.55 5.58
CA VAL A 239 4.51 13.16 5.13
C VAL A 239 5.68 12.99 4.17
N LEU A 240 6.08 14.06 3.48
CA LEU A 240 7.22 14.06 2.57
C LEU A 240 7.77 15.49 2.42
N ALA A 241 9.08 15.64 2.47
CA ALA A 241 9.79 16.88 2.16
C ALA A 241 10.92 16.58 1.16
N LEU A 242 10.92 17.33 0.07
CA LEU A 242 11.87 17.23 -1.03
C LEU A 242 12.63 18.54 -1.17
N GLU A 243 13.96 18.48 -1.20
CA GLU A 243 14.82 19.55 -1.69
C GLU A 243 15.16 19.28 -3.16
N CYS A 244 14.99 20.30 -3.99
CA CYS A 244 15.14 20.23 -5.44
C CYS A 244 16.45 20.91 -5.83
N ASP A 245 17.50 20.11 -5.96
CA ASP A 245 18.85 20.60 -6.25
C ASP A 245 19.12 20.56 -7.76
N GLN A 246 19.73 21.61 -8.31
CA GLN A 246 20.22 21.63 -9.69
C GLN A 246 19.12 21.37 -10.74
N TRP A 247 17.89 21.85 -10.51
CA TRP A 247 16.82 21.73 -11.50
C TRP A 247 17.07 22.68 -12.67
N HIS A 248 17.05 22.16 -13.88
CA HIS A 248 17.27 22.93 -15.11
C HIS A 248 16.54 22.31 -16.31
N LEU A 249 16.23 23.15 -17.29
CA LEU A 249 15.64 22.76 -18.56
C LEU A 249 16.72 22.82 -19.65
N ASP A 250 16.99 21.68 -20.26
CA ASP A 250 17.93 21.54 -21.37
C ASP A 250 17.22 21.14 -22.65
N ARG A 251 17.96 21.22 -23.76
CA ARG A 251 17.57 20.54 -24.99
C ARG A 251 17.68 19.02 -24.82
N ALA A 252 16.89 18.28 -25.60
CA ALA A 252 16.82 16.83 -25.56
C ALA A 252 18.24 16.22 -25.59
N PRO A 253 18.52 15.27 -24.68
CA PRO A 253 19.80 14.60 -24.60
C PRO A 253 20.00 13.67 -25.80
N THR A 254 21.18 13.07 -25.89
CA THR A 254 21.42 11.93 -26.79
C THR A 254 20.56 10.73 -26.38
N ALA A 255 20.28 9.85 -27.34
CA ALA A 255 19.49 8.63 -27.10
C ALA A 255 20.12 7.68 -26.06
N GLU A 256 21.40 7.85 -25.75
CA GLU A 256 22.17 7.06 -24.77
C GLU A 256 21.62 7.21 -23.35
N LEU A 257 21.16 8.40 -22.94
CA LEU A 257 20.61 8.61 -21.59
C LEU A 257 19.43 7.68 -21.29
N TRP A 258 18.64 7.39 -22.33
CA TRP A 258 17.43 6.58 -22.27
C TRP A 258 17.69 5.09 -22.47
N GLN A 259 18.94 4.70 -22.69
CA GLN A 259 19.33 3.30 -22.72
C GLN A 259 19.75 2.85 -21.32
N PRO A 260 19.16 1.78 -20.78
CA PRO A 260 19.74 1.12 -19.62
C PRO A 260 21.13 0.59 -19.99
N GLU A 261 22.14 0.97 -19.20
CA GLU A 261 23.48 0.38 -19.30
C GLU A 261 23.48 -1.02 -18.68
N TRP A 262 22.86 -1.98 -19.38
CA TRP A 262 22.95 -3.38 -19.01
C TRP A 262 24.35 -3.89 -19.34
N SER A 263 25.24 -3.96 -18.35
CA SER A 263 26.53 -4.62 -18.52
C SER A 263 26.32 -6.08 -18.94
N LYS A 264 27.25 -6.61 -19.75
CA LYS A 264 27.22 -8.01 -20.18
C LYS A 264 27.07 -8.95 -18.96
N GLY A 265 26.08 -9.84 -19.02
CA GLY A 265 25.78 -10.81 -17.96
C GLY A 265 24.89 -10.27 -16.84
N HIS A 266 24.19 -9.14 -17.01
CA HIS A 266 23.05 -8.81 -16.18
C HIS A 266 21.84 -9.70 -16.56
N ARG A 267 21.14 -10.23 -15.56
CA ARG A 267 19.90 -10.98 -15.74
C ARG A 267 18.74 -10.00 -15.80
N ILE A 268 18.00 -10.01 -16.91
CA ILE A 268 16.79 -9.20 -17.07
C ILE A 268 15.63 -10.17 -17.16
N GLU A 269 14.66 -10.01 -16.26
CA GLU A 269 13.42 -10.78 -16.31
C GLU A 269 12.29 -9.94 -16.90
N GLU A 270 11.50 -10.57 -17.76
CA GLU A 270 10.36 -9.93 -18.40
C GLU A 270 9.12 -10.14 -17.54
N VAL A 271 8.40 -9.07 -17.26
CA VAL A 271 7.19 -9.06 -16.43
C VAL A 271 6.07 -8.30 -17.14
N PRO A 272 4.79 -8.53 -16.80
CA PRO A 272 3.69 -7.70 -17.30
C PRO A 272 3.95 -6.21 -17.07
N LEU A 273 3.77 -5.38 -18.09
CA LEU A 273 3.97 -3.92 -17.97
C LEU A 273 3.05 -3.30 -16.90
N ALA A 274 1.85 -3.85 -16.74
CA ALA A 274 0.91 -3.44 -15.70
C ALA A 274 1.52 -3.52 -14.29
N LEU A 275 2.38 -4.52 -14.04
CA LEU A 275 3.07 -4.73 -12.77
C LEU A 275 3.98 -3.54 -12.44
N LEU A 276 4.91 -3.21 -13.35
CA LEU A 276 5.85 -2.10 -13.14
C LEU A 276 5.14 -0.73 -13.14
N SER A 277 4.07 -0.60 -13.93
CA SER A 277 3.22 0.59 -13.94
C SER A 277 2.54 0.82 -12.59
N ARG A 278 1.97 -0.24 -12.00
CA ARG A 278 1.35 -0.19 -10.68
C ARG A 278 2.38 0.01 -9.56
N TYR A 279 3.54 -0.64 -9.64
CA TYR A 279 4.66 -0.38 -8.73
C TYR A 279 5.05 1.10 -8.72
N TRP A 280 5.21 1.71 -9.91
CA TRP A 280 5.51 3.13 -10.02
C TRP A 280 4.40 4.00 -9.43
N THR A 281 3.16 3.73 -9.82
CA THR A 281 1.99 4.55 -9.47
C THR A 281 1.68 4.48 -7.97
N ARG A 282 1.96 3.35 -7.29
CA ARG A 282 1.78 3.16 -5.85
C ARG A 282 2.45 4.26 -5.02
N TRP A 283 3.65 4.67 -5.39
CA TRP A 283 4.37 5.70 -4.65
C TRP A 283 3.59 7.03 -4.68
N TRP A 284 2.98 7.38 -5.80
CA TRP A 284 2.36 8.69 -6.02
C TRP A 284 0.86 8.76 -5.69
N GLN A 285 0.15 7.63 -5.67
CA GLN A 285 -1.28 7.58 -5.30
C GLN A 285 -1.46 8.11 -3.89
N PRO A 286 -2.30 9.08 -3.54
CA PRO A 286 -2.41 9.54 -2.15
C PRO A 286 -2.68 8.37 -1.17
N ALA A 287 -1.90 8.27 -0.08
CA ALA A 287 -2.27 7.40 1.02
C ALA A 287 -3.59 7.94 1.58
N PRO A 288 -4.64 7.13 1.77
CA PRO A 288 -5.87 7.65 2.28
C PRO A 288 -5.62 8.20 3.67
N SER A 289 -6.31 9.28 3.95
CA SER A 289 -6.39 9.85 5.28
C SER A 289 -7.21 8.93 6.16
N THR A 290 -6.57 7.94 6.80
CA THR A 290 -7.16 6.97 7.74
C THR A 290 -8.22 6.06 7.09
N LEU A 291 -8.29 4.81 7.53
CA LEU A 291 -9.44 3.95 7.25
C LEU A 291 -10.69 4.70 7.69
N GLN A 292 -11.44 5.29 6.75
CA GLN A 292 -12.84 5.57 6.98
C GLN A 292 -13.47 4.19 7.14
N THR A 293 -13.45 3.64 8.36
CA THR A 293 -14.40 2.61 8.74
C THR A 293 -15.74 3.26 8.47
N SER A 294 -16.33 2.96 7.32
CA SER A 294 -17.66 3.39 6.95
C SER A 294 -18.57 2.91 8.07
N SER A 295 -18.88 3.78 9.02
CA SER A 295 -19.80 3.52 10.13
C SER A 295 -21.24 3.31 9.64
N GLY A 296 -21.45 3.21 8.32
CA GLY A 296 -22.74 3.19 7.64
C GLY A 296 -23.21 1.81 7.15
N ALA A 297 -22.43 0.74 7.30
CA ALA A 297 -22.89 -0.61 6.94
C ALA A 297 -22.62 -1.61 8.07
N ALA A 298 -23.65 -1.87 8.87
CA ALA A 298 -23.80 -3.04 9.73
C ALA A 298 -22.74 -3.32 10.82
N ALA A 299 -22.09 -2.29 11.38
CA ALA A 299 -21.63 -2.40 12.77
C ALA A 299 -22.86 -2.43 13.67
N ARG A 300 -23.50 -3.60 13.85
CA ARG A 300 -24.54 -3.79 14.87
C ARG A 300 -23.95 -3.28 16.20
N PRO A 301 -24.62 -2.39 16.95
CA PRO A 301 -24.11 -1.85 18.21
C PRO A 301 -24.06 -2.86 19.37
N GLY A 302 -24.10 -4.16 19.10
CA GLY A 302 -24.32 -5.22 20.11
C GLY A 302 -23.19 -6.24 20.25
N GLY A 303 -21.98 -5.98 19.76
CA GLY A 303 -20.83 -6.86 20.05
C GLY A 303 -20.27 -6.59 21.46
N PRO A 304 -19.62 -7.57 22.11
CA PRO A 304 -19.05 -7.41 23.44
C PRO A 304 -18.06 -6.24 23.44
N ALA A 305 -18.22 -5.32 24.38
CA ALA A 305 -17.30 -4.20 24.55
C ALA A 305 -15.87 -4.73 24.76
N ALA A 306 -14.88 -4.02 24.19
CA ALA A 306 -13.48 -4.24 24.56
C ALA A 306 -13.38 -4.14 26.10
N ILE A 307 -12.69 -5.09 26.74
CA ILE A 307 -12.56 -5.13 28.19
C ILE A 307 -11.53 -4.07 28.59
N ASP A 308 -11.96 -2.82 28.65
CA ASP A 308 -11.26 -1.83 29.47
C ASP A 308 -12.19 -0.71 29.94
N GLY A 309 -12.16 -0.47 31.25
CA GLY A 309 -12.99 0.50 31.98
C GLY A 309 -12.57 1.95 31.81
N SER A 310 -11.92 2.33 30.70
CA SER A 310 -11.60 3.72 30.41
C SER A 310 -12.46 4.24 29.25
N GLN A 311 -13.50 5.00 29.58
CA GLN A 311 -14.26 5.83 28.63
C GLN A 311 -13.42 7.04 28.14
N SER A 312 -12.14 6.84 27.84
CA SER A 312 -11.30 7.86 27.22
C SER A 312 -11.27 7.58 25.73
N GLY A 313 -11.65 8.58 24.91
CA GLY A 313 -11.83 8.49 23.46
C GLY A 313 -10.56 8.22 22.64
N ALA A 314 -9.78 7.21 23.02
CA ALA A 314 -8.69 6.69 22.21
C ALA A 314 -9.27 5.97 20.97
N PRO A 315 -8.71 6.21 19.78
CA PRO A 315 -9.18 5.53 18.57
C PRO A 315 -9.06 4.00 18.73
N ARG A 316 -10.06 3.26 18.26
CA ARG A 316 -9.95 1.80 18.10
C ARG A 316 -8.86 1.53 17.07
N LEU A 317 -7.68 1.15 17.54
CA LEU A 317 -6.45 1.04 16.74
C LEU A 317 -6.43 -0.19 15.82
N VAL A 318 -7.21 -1.23 16.15
CA VAL A 318 -7.34 -2.47 15.37
C VAL A 318 -8.81 -2.62 14.95
N PRO A 319 -9.12 -2.57 13.65
CA PRO A 319 -10.47 -2.83 13.16
C PRO A 319 -10.93 -4.24 13.54
N VAL A 320 -12.18 -4.36 13.98
CA VAL A 320 -12.83 -5.65 14.26
C VAL A 320 -13.95 -5.85 13.25
N LEU A 321 -13.91 -6.96 12.51
CA LEU A 321 -14.91 -7.32 11.51
C LEU A 321 -15.58 -8.64 11.88
N GLN A 322 -16.83 -8.81 11.46
CA GLN A 322 -17.54 -10.08 11.58
C GLN A 322 -18.08 -10.49 10.22
N VAL A 323 -17.84 -11.74 9.85
CA VAL A 323 -18.26 -12.32 8.57
C VAL A 323 -18.87 -13.70 8.79
N SER A 324 -19.91 -14.02 8.04
CA SER A 324 -20.67 -15.28 8.20
C SER A 324 -20.88 -16.02 6.87
N GLY A 325 -21.20 -17.31 6.92
CA GLY A 325 -21.50 -18.13 5.74
C GLY A 325 -20.33 -19.01 5.31
N THR A 326 -20.32 -19.47 4.06
CA THR A 326 -19.24 -20.27 3.48
C THR A 326 -17.92 -19.51 3.40
N ALA A 327 -16.79 -20.20 3.19
CA ALA A 327 -15.48 -19.54 3.05
C ALA A 327 -15.48 -18.45 1.96
N ALA A 328 -16.07 -18.72 0.79
CA ALA A 328 -16.19 -17.76 -0.30
C ALA A 328 -17.09 -16.55 0.08
N GLU A 329 -18.23 -16.77 0.74
CA GLU A 329 -19.09 -15.68 1.19
C GLU A 329 -18.42 -14.80 2.25
N ARG A 330 -17.67 -15.41 3.17
CA ARG A 330 -16.89 -14.67 4.19
C ARG A 330 -15.76 -13.88 3.54
N ALA A 331 -15.07 -14.44 2.55
CA ALA A 331 -14.05 -13.75 1.78
C ALA A 331 -14.64 -12.55 1.01
N ARG A 332 -15.82 -12.75 0.38
CA ARG A 332 -16.60 -11.69 -0.28
C ARG A 332 -16.92 -10.55 0.70
N GLN A 333 -17.51 -10.87 1.85
CA GLN A 333 -17.86 -9.89 2.88
C GLN A 333 -16.64 -9.13 3.40
N LEU A 334 -15.53 -9.83 3.65
CA LEU A 334 -14.27 -9.21 4.08
C LEU A 334 -13.80 -8.18 3.04
N ALA A 335 -13.81 -8.54 1.76
CA ALA A 335 -13.43 -7.65 0.67
C ALA A 335 -14.39 -6.45 0.53
N GLN A 336 -15.71 -6.66 0.64
CA GLN A 336 -16.71 -5.59 0.58
C GLN A 336 -16.57 -4.59 1.74
N GLN A 337 -16.30 -5.08 2.95
CA GLN A 337 -16.15 -4.23 4.14
C GLN A 337 -14.83 -3.46 4.13
N GLN A 338 -13.85 -3.88 3.33
CA GLN A 338 -12.48 -3.33 3.32
C GLN A 338 -11.93 -3.12 1.90
N VAL A 339 -12.78 -2.73 0.92
CA VAL A 339 -12.37 -2.61 -0.50
C VAL A 339 -11.07 -1.83 -0.64
N TRP A 340 -10.97 -0.67 0.02
CA TRP A 340 -9.76 0.13 -0.04
C TRP A 340 -8.54 -0.56 0.60
N GLY A 341 -8.71 -1.18 1.78
CA GLY A 341 -7.62 -1.91 2.43
C GLY A 341 -7.15 -3.11 1.61
N VAL A 342 -8.06 -3.78 0.89
CA VAL A 342 -7.73 -4.85 -0.06
C VAL A 342 -6.86 -4.30 -1.20
N HIS A 343 -7.27 -3.20 -1.83
CA HIS A 343 -6.47 -2.52 -2.87
C HIS A 343 -5.09 -2.10 -2.35
N GLU A 344 -5.01 -1.56 -1.14
CA GLU A 344 -3.74 -1.18 -0.55
C GLU A 344 -2.84 -2.38 -0.29
N THR A 345 -3.38 -3.48 0.25
CA THR A 345 -2.60 -4.69 0.52
C THR A 345 -2.12 -5.35 -0.77
N VAL A 346 -2.97 -5.45 -1.80
CA VAL A 346 -2.57 -5.96 -3.12
C VAL A 346 -1.52 -5.04 -3.74
N SER A 347 -1.75 -3.72 -3.71
CA SER A 347 -0.79 -2.71 -4.15
C SER A 347 0.56 -2.88 -3.46
N ALA A 348 0.52 -3.11 -2.15
CA ALA A 348 1.70 -3.26 -1.32
C ALA A 348 2.44 -4.52 -1.70
N LEU A 349 1.80 -5.69 -1.61
CA LEU A 349 2.49 -6.96 -1.73
C LEU A 349 2.80 -7.28 -3.19
N ALA A 350 1.78 -7.38 -4.04
CA ALA A 350 1.93 -7.80 -5.43
C ALA A 350 2.80 -6.85 -6.26
N TYR A 351 2.69 -5.54 -6.04
CA TYR A 351 3.42 -4.57 -6.86
C TYR A 351 4.60 -3.94 -6.15
N GLY A 352 4.48 -3.60 -4.86
CA GLY A 352 5.55 -3.02 -4.06
C GLY A 352 6.63 -4.03 -3.65
N TRP A 353 6.24 -4.92 -2.74
CA TRP A 353 7.12 -5.86 -2.07
C TRP A 353 7.81 -6.80 -3.06
N ALA A 354 7.05 -7.37 -4.00
CA ALA A 354 7.59 -8.30 -4.98
C ALA A 354 8.70 -7.66 -5.84
N VAL A 355 8.52 -6.42 -6.31
CA VAL A 355 9.53 -5.71 -7.10
C VAL A 355 10.75 -5.35 -6.25
N GLU A 356 10.53 -4.71 -5.11
CA GLU A 356 11.60 -4.30 -4.18
C GLU A 356 12.47 -5.48 -3.78
N LYS A 357 11.84 -6.60 -3.39
CA LYS A 357 12.56 -7.80 -2.96
C LYS A 357 13.24 -8.54 -4.10
N SER A 358 12.64 -8.54 -5.28
CA SER A 358 13.31 -9.12 -6.46
C SER A 358 14.59 -8.37 -6.79
N LEU A 359 14.56 -7.04 -6.71
CA LEU A 359 15.74 -6.20 -6.90
C LEU A 359 16.79 -6.43 -5.81
N GLU A 360 16.38 -6.60 -4.55
CA GLU A 360 17.30 -6.88 -3.43
C GLU A 360 17.98 -8.26 -3.57
N GLN A 361 17.21 -9.28 -3.95
CA GLN A 361 17.65 -10.68 -4.01
C GLN A 361 18.24 -11.09 -5.37
N GLY A 362 18.11 -10.25 -6.39
CA GLY A 362 18.67 -10.48 -7.71
C GLY A 362 17.94 -11.54 -8.55
N HIS A 363 16.67 -11.81 -8.26
CA HIS A 363 15.82 -12.72 -9.03
C HIS A 363 14.34 -12.37 -8.84
N TRP A 364 13.48 -12.70 -9.80
CA TRP A 364 12.05 -12.41 -9.70
C TRP A 364 11.34 -13.33 -8.70
N LEU A 365 10.55 -12.72 -7.80
CA LEU A 365 9.78 -13.40 -6.75
C LEU A 365 8.28 -13.54 -7.05
N GLY A 366 7.79 -12.92 -8.12
CA GLY A 366 6.39 -13.06 -8.51
C GLY A 366 6.14 -14.27 -9.41
N PRO A 367 4.89 -14.45 -9.87
CA PRO A 367 4.54 -15.50 -10.81
C PRO A 367 5.37 -15.30 -12.07
N ARG A 368 5.91 -16.39 -12.61
CA ARG A 368 6.61 -16.34 -13.88
C ARG A 368 5.59 -16.26 -15.01
N PRO A 369 5.61 -15.21 -15.84
CA PRO A 369 4.82 -15.21 -17.06
C PRO A 369 5.40 -16.31 -17.97
N LEU A 370 4.63 -17.36 -18.21
CA LEU A 370 5.05 -18.45 -19.09
C LEU A 370 4.47 -18.21 -20.49
N PRO A 371 5.27 -17.83 -21.49
CA PRO A 371 4.78 -17.70 -22.85
C PRO A 371 4.33 -19.08 -23.36
N GLY A 372 3.07 -19.20 -23.74
CA GLY A 372 2.53 -20.35 -24.48
C GLY A 372 2.32 -21.64 -23.70
N ARG A 373 2.41 -21.63 -22.36
CA ARG A 373 2.16 -22.82 -21.53
C ARG A 373 0.96 -22.60 -20.61
N LYS A 374 -0.21 -23.10 -21.03
CA LYS A 374 -1.30 -23.43 -20.09
C LYS A 374 -0.73 -24.46 -19.10
N GLY A 375 -0.43 -24.04 -17.86
CA GLY A 375 -0.14 -24.95 -16.74
C GLY A 375 1.34 -25.20 -16.42
N SER A 376 2.07 -24.21 -15.89
CA SER A 376 3.33 -24.50 -15.17
C SER A 376 3.62 -23.55 -13.99
N ALA A 377 2.59 -22.91 -13.43
CA ALA A 377 2.48 -22.81 -11.98
C ALA A 377 1.55 -23.95 -11.55
N THR A 378 1.80 -24.60 -10.41
CA THR A 378 0.81 -25.50 -9.81
C THR A 378 -0.49 -24.73 -9.70
N ALA A 379 -1.54 -25.21 -10.38
CA ALA A 379 -2.83 -24.56 -10.36
C ALA A 379 -3.26 -24.37 -8.90
N PRO A 380 -3.72 -23.17 -8.51
CA PRO A 380 -4.12 -22.91 -7.13
C PRO A 380 -5.15 -23.95 -6.70
N THR A 381 -5.09 -24.39 -5.44
CA THR A 381 -6.10 -25.29 -4.90
C THR A 381 -7.51 -24.72 -5.15
N ALA A 382 -8.49 -25.59 -5.42
CA ALA A 382 -9.86 -25.16 -5.73
C ALA A 382 -10.46 -24.24 -4.65
N ALA A 383 -10.14 -24.50 -3.38
CA ALA A 383 -10.54 -23.66 -2.26
C ALA A 383 -9.93 -22.26 -2.32
N MET A 384 -8.62 -22.15 -2.56
CA MET A 384 -7.94 -20.85 -2.70
C MET A 384 -8.48 -20.07 -3.90
N HIS A 385 -8.74 -20.75 -5.01
CA HIS A 385 -9.32 -20.13 -6.21
C HIS A 385 -10.72 -19.56 -5.95
N GLN A 386 -11.59 -20.29 -5.25
CA GLN A 386 -12.93 -19.81 -4.87
C GLN A 386 -12.88 -18.58 -3.95
N ILE A 387 -11.99 -18.60 -2.95
CA ILE A 387 -11.75 -17.44 -2.07
C ILE A 387 -11.30 -16.23 -2.89
N ALA A 388 -10.34 -16.42 -3.78
CA ALA A 388 -9.79 -15.35 -4.60
C ALA A 388 -10.83 -14.74 -5.54
N ILE A 389 -11.63 -15.55 -6.24
CA ILE A 389 -12.74 -15.08 -7.08
C ILE A 389 -13.71 -14.22 -6.25
N ALA A 390 -14.13 -14.72 -5.08
CA ALA A 390 -15.11 -14.00 -4.27
C ALA A 390 -14.60 -12.64 -3.75
N MET A 391 -13.30 -12.54 -3.43
CA MET A 391 -12.67 -11.28 -3.05
C MET A 391 -12.47 -10.34 -4.25
N ALA A 392 -12.04 -10.89 -5.38
CA ALA A 392 -11.83 -10.16 -6.64
C ALA A 392 -13.13 -9.49 -7.12
N GLU A 393 -14.24 -10.24 -7.15
CA GLU A 393 -15.58 -9.74 -7.51
C GLU A 393 -15.98 -8.50 -6.70
N SER A 394 -15.67 -8.50 -5.39
CA SER A 394 -16.10 -7.43 -4.48
C SER A 394 -15.17 -6.23 -4.44
N SER A 395 -13.91 -6.43 -4.80
CA SER A 395 -12.90 -5.36 -4.80
C SER A 395 -12.66 -4.79 -6.19
N GLY A 396 -13.12 -5.44 -7.26
CA GLY A 396 -12.79 -5.05 -8.64
C GLY A 396 -11.33 -5.35 -8.99
N LEU A 397 -10.75 -6.37 -8.37
CA LEU A 397 -9.42 -6.90 -8.67
C LEU A 397 -9.53 -8.15 -9.55
N GLN A 398 -8.40 -8.64 -10.07
CA GLN A 398 -8.33 -9.95 -10.71
C GLN A 398 -8.10 -11.05 -9.67
N PRO A 399 -8.70 -12.25 -9.81
CA PRO A 399 -8.46 -13.39 -8.91
C PRO A 399 -6.97 -13.72 -8.75
N GLU A 400 -6.20 -13.60 -9.82
CA GLU A 400 -4.75 -13.85 -9.87
C GLU A 400 -3.98 -12.86 -8.98
N GLU A 401 -4.37 -11.58 -8.97
CA GLU A 401 -3.78 -10.58 -8.08
C GLU A 401 -4.03 -10.96 -6.61
N VAL A 402 -5.22 -11.47 -6.30
CA VAL A 402 -5.59 -11.91 -4.95
C VAL A 402 -4.79 -13.14 -4.54
N ILE A 403 -4.74 -14.18 -5.39
CA ILE A 403 -3.94 -15.39 -5.14
C ILE A 403 -2.48 -15.02 -4.90
N TRP A 404 -1.91 -14.25 -5.80
CA TRP A 404 -0.52 -13.86 -5.72
C TRP A 404 -0.23 -13.04 -4.45
N THR A 405 -1.14 -12.13 -4.08
CA THR A 405 -1.03 -11.37 -2.82
C THR A 405 -0.98 -12.30 -1.61
N HIS A 406 -1.77 -13.38 -1.56
CA HIS A 406 -1.70 -14.35 -0.48
C HIS A 406 -0.39 -15.14 -0.47
N GLN A 407 0.09 -15.54 -1.65
CA GLN A 407 1.38 -16.25 -1.80
C GLN A 407 2.56 -15.38 -1.37
N LEU A 408 2.53 -14.09 -1.64
CA LEU A 408 3.55 -13.14 -1.17
C LEU A 408 3.41 -12.82 0.32
N ALA A 409 2.19 -12.78 0.84
CA ALA A 409 1.97 -12.59 2.28
C ALA A 409 2.63 -13.69 3.11
N ALA A 410 2.68 -14.92 2.59
CA ALA A 410 3.39 -16.05 3.17
C ALA A 410 4.93 -15.87 3.22
N ARG A 411 5.47 -14.88 2.52
CA ARG A 411 6.90 -14.55 2.51
C ARG A 411 7.25 -13.36 3.39
N LEU A 412 6.26 -12.75 4.04
CA LEU A 412 6.49 -11.64 4.95
C LEU A 412 7.30 -12.11 6.17
N SER A 413 8.17 -11.22 6.64
CA SER A 413 9.02 -11.55 7.77
C SER A 413 8.23 -11.53 9.08
N GLY A 414 8.38 -12.59 9.86
CA GLY A 414 7.78 -12.69 11.18
C GLY A 414 8.45 -13.73 12.05
N SER A 415 8.06 -13.74 13.32
CA SER A 415 8.42 -14.78 14.28
C SER A 415 7.21 -15.26 15.03
N VAL A 416 7.25 -16.53 15.41
CA VAL A 416 6.27 -17.16 16.28
C VAL A 416 6.92 -17.56 17.57
N TRP A 417 6.18 -17.43 18.66
CA TRP A 417 6.66 -17.76 19.98
C TRP A 417 5.59 -18.42 20.83
N ALA A 418 6.03 -19.22 21.79
CA ALA A 418 5.18 -19.79 22.82
C ALA A 418 5.87 -19.63 24.17
N VAL A 419 5.12 -19.31 25.21
CA VAL A 419 5.63 -19.15 26.57
C VAL A 419 4.67 -19.81 27.54
N GLU A 420 5.23 -20.57 28.48
CA GLU A 420 4.46 -21.07 29.62
C GLU A 420 4.27 -19.94 30.65
N ALA A 421 3.01 -19.67 30.99
CA ALA A 421 2.61 -18.67 31.97
C ALA A 421 1.92 -19.35 33.17
N ALA A 422 2.25 -18.86 34.37
CA ALA A 422 1.51 -19.24 35.57
C ALA A 422 0.11 -18.59 35.50
N ALA A 423 -0.92 -19.41 35.31
CA ALA A 423 -2.30 -18.93 35.36
C ALA A 423 -2.76 -18.76 36.82
N PRO A 424 -3.75 -17.88 37.09
CA PRO A 424 -4.40 -17.81 38.39
C PRO A 424 -5.21 -19.08 38.72
N SER A 425 -5.65 -19.81 37.69
CA SER A 425 -6.33 -21.10 37.81
C SER A 425 -5.31 -22.22 38.06
N SER A 426 -5.75 -23.36 38.59
CA SER A 426 -4.90 -24.51 38.91
C SER A 426 -4.23 -25.20 37.70
N HIS A 427 -4.32 -24.61 36.51
CA HIS A 427 -3.76 -25.14 35.26
C HIS A 427 -2.70 -24.18 34.72
N GLN A 428 -1.57 -24.73 34.27
CA GLN A 428 -0.59 -23.94 33.50
C GLN A 428 -1.22 -23.50 32.19
N THR A 429 -0.97 -22.25 31.80
CA THR A 429 -1.44 -21.70 30.52
C THR A 429 -0.25 -21.54 29.59
N ILE A 430 -0.44 -21.86 28.31
CA ILE A 430 0.56 -21.61 27.28
C ILE A 430 0.07 -20.44 26.42
N LEU A 431 0.82 -19.34 26.46
CA LEU A 431 0.60 -18.19 25.61
C LEU A 431 1.24 -18.44 24.26
N LEU A 432 0.51 -18.12 23.19
CA LEU A 432 1.02 -18.16 21.83
C LEU A 432 1.12 -16.76 21.28
N GLY A 433 2.13 -16.47 20.46
CA GLY A 433 2.18 -15.18 19.80
C GLY A 433 2.92 -15.16 18.47
N TYR A 434 2.64 -14.10 17.73
CA TYR A 434 3.20 -13.81 16.42
C TYR A 434 3.65 -12.36 16.40
N ALA A 435 4.90 -12.13 16.01
CA ALA A 435 5.45 -10.81 15.79
C ALA A 435 5.70 -10.65 14.29
N ALA A 436 4.95 -9.76 13.65
CA ALA A 436 5.29 -9.26 12.33
C ALA A 436 6.27 -8.10 12.47
N TRP A 437 7.19 -7.97 11.52
CA TRP A 437 7.90 -6.72 11.36
C TRP A 437 7.89 -6.27 9.92
N GLU A 438 7.62 -4.98 9.74
CA GLU A 438 7.85 -4.34 8.48
C GLU A 438 9.34 -4.40 8.19
N GLU A 439 9.67 -4.91 7.03
CA GLU A 439 10.99 -4.75 6.48
C GLU A 439 11.23 -3.26 6.31
N ALA A 440 12.36 -2.73 6.80
CA ALA A 440 12.62 -1.29 6.90
C ALA A 440 12.39 -0.50 5.60
N ARG A 441 12.38 -1.19 4.45
CA ARG A 441 12.24 -0.63 3.10
C ARG A 441 10.83 -0.73 2.52
N PHE A 442 9.91 -1.38 3.23
CA PHE A 442 8.57 -1.62 2.76
C PHE A 442 7.57 -1.31 3.86
N ALA A 443 6.81 -0.22 3.67
CA ALA A 443 5.64 0.00 4.50
C ALA A 443 4.59 -1.03 4.08
N GLU A 444 4.40 -2.01 4.95
CA GLU A 444 3.37 -3.00 4.76
C GLU A 444 2.00 -2.32 4.69
N GLY A 445 1.14 -2.79 3.78
CA GLY A 445 -0.07 -2.08 3.37
C GLY A 445 -1.06 -1.79 4.51
N SER A 446 -2.12 -2.60 4.61
CA SER A 446 -3.15 -2.38 5.64
C SER A 446 -2.67 -2.82 7.03
N PRO A 447 -3.06 -2.10 8.11
CA PRO A 447 -2.78 -2.51 9.48
C PRO A 447 -3.42 -3.87 9.82
N PRO A 448 -2.97 -4.56 10.88
CA PRO A 448 -3.62 -5.78 11.35
C PRO A 448 -5.08 -5.51 11.72
N MET A 449 -5.92 -6.53 11.52
CA MET A 449 -7.34 -6.53 11.87
C MET A 449 -7.73 -7.82 12.57
N LEU A 450 -8.68 -7.73 13.49
CA LEU A 450 -9.33 -8.87 14.12
C LEU A 450 -10.58 -9.22 13.31
N VAL A 451 -10.70 -10.46 12.87
CA VAL A 451 -11.88 -10.92 12.13
C VAL A 451 -12.51 -12.10 12.85
N VAL A 452 -13.82 -11.99 13.12
CA VAL A 452 -14.64 -13.05 13.69
C VAL A 452 -15.38 -13.75 12.55
N HIS A 453 -15.04 -15.01 12.33
CA HIS A 453 -15.62 -15.86 11.31
C HIS A 453 -16.71 -16.76 11.92
N LYS A 454 -17.91 -16.70 11.35
CA LYS A 454 -19.06 -17.54 11.70
C LYS A 454 -19.40 -18.45 10.52
N PRO A 455 -18.70 -19.58 10.38
CA PRO A 455 -18.90 -20.47 9.26
C PRO A 455 -20.29 -21.11 9.30
N ASP A 456 -20.81 -21.48 8.13
CA ASP A 456 -22.06 -22.24 8.00
C ASP A 456 -21.94 -23.67 8.55
N ARG A 457 -20.72 -24.21 8.57
CA ARG A 457 -20.37 -25.52 9.14
C ARG A 457 -19.11 -25.42 10.00
N GLY A 458 -19.00 -26.26 11.03
CA GLY A 458 -17.84 -26.27 11.91
C GLY A 458 -17.93 -25.27 13.08
N SER A 459 -16.77 -24.89 13.62
CA SER A 459 -16.65 -24.03 14.79
C SER A 459 -16.43 -22.56 14.39
N PRO A 460 -17.19 -21.61 14.96
CA PRO A 460 -16.82 -20.20 14.92
C PRO A 460 -15.41 -19.97 15.46
N TRP A 461 -14.69 -19.04 14.84
CA TRP A 461 -13.33 -18.69 15.22
C TRP A 461 -13.03 -17.22 14.97
N ALA A 462 -12.04 -16.69 15.68
CA ALA A 462 -11.57 -15.34 15.52
C ALA A 462 -10.05 -15.34 15.30
N GLY A 463 -9.55 -14.45 14.46
CA GLY A 463 -8.12 -14.39 14.17
C GLY A 463 -7.64 -13.04 13.68
N ILE A 464 -6.32 -12.85 13.74
CA ILE A 464 -5.63 -11.67 13.25
C ILE A 464 -5.19 -11.89 11.81
N THR A 465 -5.61 -10.97 10.94
CA THR A 465 -5.25 -10.94 9.51
C THR A 465 -5.06 -9.49 9.06
N ARG A 466 -5.02 -9.25 7.74
CA ARG A 466 -4.98 -7.93 7.11
C ARG A 466 -6.09 -7.82 6.08
N ALA A 467 -6.45 -6.59 5.74
CA ALA A 467 -7.39 -6.35 4.63
C ALA A 467 -6.85 -7.02 3.36
N GLY A 468 -7.69 -7.72 2.62
CA GLY A 468 -7.27 -8.43 1.41
C GLY A 468 -6.66 -9.81 1.62
N LEU A 469 -6.50 -10.28 2.86
CA LEU A 469 -6.02 -11.63 3.17
C LEU A 469 -7.09 -12.44 3.93
N PHE A 470 -7.50 -13.57 3.37
CA PHE A 470 -8.36 -14.55 4.01
C PHE A 470 -7.53 -15.51 4.87
N GLY A 471 -8.03 -15.87 6.05
CA GLY A 471 -7.30 -16.70 7.03
C GLY A 471 -6.79 -15.89 8.21
N CYS A 472 -5.82 -16.42 8.94
CA CYS A 472 -5.17 -15.71 10.05
C CYS A 472 -3.76 -16.26 10.33
N VAL A 473 -2.86 -15.40 10.80
CA VAL A 473 -1.54 -15.83 11.30
C VAL A 473 -1.60 -16.28 12.76
N ALA A 474 -2.61 -15.81 13.48
CA ALA A 474 -2.90 -16.18 14.87
C ALA A 474 -4.42 -16.17 15.05
N GLY A 475 -5.00 -17.23 15.62
CA GLY A 475 -6.43 -17.29 15.87
C GLY A 475 -6.82 -18.32 16.92
N LEU A 476 -8.08 -18.25 17.35
CA LEU A 476 -8.68 -19.12 18.35
C LEU A 476 -10.12 -19.45 17.96
N ASN A 477 -10.51 -20.71 18.13
CA ASN A 477 -11.88 -21.16 17.88
C ASN A 477 -12.70 -21.28 19.19
N ARG A 478 -14.01 -21.51 19.07
CA ARG A 478 -14.90 -21.64 20.24
C ARG A 478 -14.55 -22.79 21.19
N ARG A 479 -13.72 -23.74 20.75
CA ARG A 479 -13.25 -24.89 21.53
C ARG A 479 -11.95 -24.57 22.27
N GLN A 480 -11.51 -23.31 22.26
CA GLN A 480 -10.25 -22.86 22.83
C GLN A 480 -9.02 -23.54 22.22
N LEU A 481 -9.13 -24.02 20.97
CA LEU A 481 -7.95 -24.37 20.18
C LEU A 481 -7.39 -23.09 19.58
N ALA A 482 -6.17 -22.74 19.95
CA ALA A 482 -5.42 -21.63 19.41
C ALA A 482 -4.37 -22.13 18.41
N VAL A 483 -4.18 -21.33 17.36
CA VAL A 483 -3.24 -21.58 16.28
C VAL A 483 -2.39 -20.33 16.08
N VAL A 484 -1.09 -20.52 15.92
CA VAL A 484 -0.20 -19.53 15.31
C VAL A 484 0.60 -20.22 14.22
N ALA A 485 0.63 -19.64 13.01
CA ALA A 485 1.29 -20.21 11.84
C ALA A 485 2.29 -19.22 11.24
N LEU A 486 3.47 -19.73 10.87
CA LEU A 486 4.52 -19.00 10.16
C LEU A 486 4.96 -19.80 8.93
N ASP A 487 4.62 -19.28 7.76
CA ASP A 487 5.17 -19.71 6.49
C ASP A 487 6.67 -19.41 6.41
N GLN A 488 7.46 -20.36 5.89
CA GLN A 488 8.91 -20.24 5.71
C GLN A 488 9.35 -20.76 4.32
N PRO A 489 8.73 -20.27 3.22
CA PRO A 489 9.05 -20.76 1.90
C PRO A 489 10.48 -20.43 1.48
N GLU A 490 11.13 -21.39 0.84
CA GLU A 490 12.38 -21.14 0.10
C GLU A 490 12.10 -20.26 -1.15
N PRO A 491 13.13 -19.62 -1.74
CA PRO A 491 12.93 -18.65 -2.82
C PRO A 491 12.12 -19.17 -4.02
N ASP A 492 12.27 -20.44 -4.37
CA ASP A 492 11.59 -21.12 -5.49
C ASP A 492 10.27 -21.83 -5.10
N GLU A 493 9.93 -21.88 -3.81
CA GLU A 493 8.69 -22.48 -3.33
C GLU A 493 7.52 -21.51 -3.45
N ILE A 494 6.38 -21.99 -3.97
CA ILE A 494 5.14 -21.21 -4.05
C ILE A 494 4.15 -21.78 -3.02
N PRO A 495 3.87 -21.06 -1.93
CA PRO A 495 2.89 -21.50 -0.94
C PRO A 495 1.50 -21.65 -1.56
N ASP A 496 0.91 -22.85 -1.54
CA ASP A 496 -0.46 -23.03 -2.02
C ASP A 496 -1.24 -24.13 -1.26
N PRO A 497 -2.30 -23.75 -0.53
CA PRO A 497 -2.51 -22.40 0.01
C PRO A 497 -1.44 -22.12 1.10
N PRO A 498 -1.17 -20.84 1.40
CA PRO A 498 -0.36 -20.46 2.56
C PRO A 498 -0.86 -21.04 3.89
N ALA A 499 0.04 -21.21 4.85
CA ALA A 499 -0.27 -21.71 6.18
C ALA A 499 -1.33 -20.86 6.90
N PHE A 500 -1.27 -19.52 6.77
CA PHE A 500 -2.29 -18.64 7.36
C PHE A 500 -3.70 -18.84 6.76
N VAL A 501 -3.81 -19.26 5.49
CA VAL A 501 -5.10 -19.62 4.88
C VAL A 501 -5.55 -20.98 5.42
N ARG A 502 -4.64 -21.95 5.55
CA ARG A 502 -4.93 -23.26 6.17
C ARG A 502 -5.34 -23.15 7.64
N ALA A 503 -4.86 -22.13 8.35
CA ALA A 503 -5.24 -21.91 9.75
C ALA A 503 -6.76 -21.73 9.90
N ALA A 504 -7.44 -21.16 8.90
CA ALA A 504 -8.91 -21.10 8.88
C ALA A 504 -9.54 -22.50 8.88
N GLU A 505 -9.03 -23.43 8.06
CA GLU A 505 -9.52 -24.80 7.99
C GLU A 505 -9.31 -25.54 9.31
N VAL A 506 -8.12 -25.39 9.93
CA VAL A 506 -7.82 -25.97 11.25
C VAL A 506 -8.81 -25.44 12.29
N LEU A 507 -8.93 -24.11 12.43
CA LEU A 507 -9.79 -23.48 13.43
C LEU A 507 -11.29 -23.82 13.23
N GLU A 508 -11.72 -23.99 11.99
CA GLU A 508 -13.11 -24.30 11.65
C GLU A 508 -13.47 -25.78 11.84
N THR A 509 -12.56 -26.70 11.54
CA THR A 509 -12.88 -28.14 11.43
C THR A 509 -12.35 -29.00 12.58
N THR A 510 -11.48 -28.46 13.42
CA THR A 510 -10.82 -29.23 14.49
C THR A 510 -11.19 -28.70 15.87
N ASP A 511 -11.20 -29.59 16.85
CA ASP A 511 -11.58 -29.30 18.24
C ASP A 511 -10.50 -29.67 19.26
N SER A 512 -9.37 -30.21 18.79
CA SER A 512 -8.29 -30.77 19.59
C SER A 512 -6.95 -30.74 18.87
N LEU A 513 -5.84 -30.85 19.61
CA LEU A 513 -4.48 -30.93 19.09
C LEU A 513 -4.30 -32.16 18.21
N GLU A 514 -4.89 -33.30 18.58
CA GLU A 514 -4.81 -34.54 17.81
C GLU A 514 -5.46 -34.37 16.44
N THR A 515 -6.70 -33.87 16.40
CA THR A 515 -7.42 -33.67 15.14
C THR A 515 -6.77 -32.60 14.27
N ALA A 516 -6.24 -31.53 14.87
CA ALA A 516 -5.44 -30.52 14.18
C ALA A 516 -4.15 -31.11 13.58
N THR A 517 -3.40 -31.87 14.37
CA THR A 517 -2.14 -32.51 13.92
C THR A 517 -2.39 -33.53 12.82
N ASP A 518 -3.46 -34.33 12.93
CA ASP A 518 -3.86 -35.30 11.91
C ASP A 518 -4.35 -34.63 10.61
N LEU A 519 -4.99 -33.47 10.71
CA LEU A 519 -5.30 -32.65 9.53
C LEU A 519 -4.01 -32.17 8.87
N LEU A 520 -3.09 -31.55 9.61
CA LEU A 520 -1.82 -31.05 9.08
C LEU A 520 -0.95 -32.16 8.47
N ARG A 521 -0.98 -33.38 9.02
CA ARG A 521 -0.24 -34.54 8.49
C ARG A 521 -0.73 -35.00 7.12
N ARG A 522 -2.03 -34.82 6.83
CA ARG A 522 -2.66 -35.24 5.56
C ARG A 522 -2.47 -34.23 4.43
N VAL A 523 -2.03 -33.01 4.74
CA VAL A 523 -1.79 -31.97 3.74
C VAL A 523 -0.53 -32.28 2.95
N ALA A 524 -0.61 -32.16 1.62
CA ALA A 524 0.56 -32.16 0.75
C ALA A 524 1.19 -30.76 0.76
N TRP A 525 2.21 -30.57 1.61
CA TRP A 525 2.88 -29.28 1.77
C TRP A 525 3.79 -28.95 0.58
N THR A 526 3.65 -27.73 0.04
CA THR A 526 4.49 -27.20 -1.04
C THR A 526 5.68 -26.38 -0.57
N HIS A 527 5.74 -26.08 0.72
CA HIS A 527 6.71 -25.20 1.36
C HIS A 527 6.81 -25.52 2.84
N ARG A 528 7.88 -25.05 3.49
CA ARG A 528 8.04 -25.17 4.94
C ARG A 528 7.14 -24.22 5.72
N ALA A 529 6.60 -24.69 6.83
CA ALA A 529 5.91 -23.84 7.81
C ALA A 529 6.09 -24.35 9.24
N THR A 530 6.08 -23.43 10.19
CA THR A 530 6.04 -23.73 11.63
C THR A 530 4.67 -23.37 12.21
N TRP A 531 4.07 -24.32 12.92
CA TRP A 531 2.78 -24.18 13.57
C TRP A 531 2.95 -24.32 15.08
N LEU A 532 2.34 -23.42 15.83
CA LEU A 532 2.17 -23.53 17.28
C LEU A 532 0.69 -23.74 17.55
N LEU A 533 0.36 -24.83 18.22
CA LEU A 533 -1.01 -25.22 18.55
C LEU A 533 -1.12 -25.32 20.06
N ALA A 534 -2.18 -24.75 20.66
CA ALA A 534 -2.44 -24.86 22.09
C ALA A 534 -3.93 -25.07 22.37
N GLU A 535 -4.23 -25.92 23.35
CA GLU A 535 -5.57 -26.16 23.86
C GLU A 535 -5.75 -25.45 25.21
N GLY A 536 -6.63 -24.46 25.26
CA GLY A 536 -6.93 -23.72 26.49
C GLY A 536 -7.51 -24.59 27.60
N LEU A 537 -8.31 -25.61 27.25
CA LEU A 537 -8.97 -26.48 28.23
C LEU A 537 -8.03 -27.45 28.93
N THR A 538 -6.96 -27.89 28.26
CA THR A 538 -6.03 -28.91 28.78
C THR A 538 -4.69 -28.33 29.18
N GLY A 539 -4.37 -27.11 28.73
CA GLY A 539 -3.06 -26.49 28.88
C GLY A 539 -1.98 -27.14 28.01
N ARG A 540 -2.33 -28.10 27.14
CA ARG A 540 -1.37 -28.76 26.25
C ARG A 540 -1.06 -27.85 25.06
N ALA A 541 0.18 -27.94 24.58
CA ALA A 541 0.56 -27.34 23.32
C ALA A 541 1.59 -28.19 22.57
N VAL A 542 1.62 -28.04 21.26
CA VAL A 542 2.59 -28.69 20.38
C VAL A 542 3.15 -27.69 19.38
N ARG A 543 4.41 -27.91 18.99
CA ARG A 543 5.00 -27.37 17.77
C ARG A 543 4.86 -28.41 16.67
N VAL A 544 4.35 -28.00 15.51
CA VAL A 544 4.34 -28.82 14.30
C VAL A 544 5.21 -28.15 13.25
N GLN A 545 6.18 -28.87 12.73
CA GLN A 545 6.96 -28.47 11.56
C GLN A 545 6.50 -29.29 10.36
N VAL A 546 6.21 -28.60 9.26
CA VAL A 546 5.71 -29.19 8.03
C VAL A 546 6.53 -28.70 6.84
N GLY A 547 6.64 -29.52 5.79
CA GLY A 547 7.32 -29.17 4.55
C GLY A 547 7.22 -30.29 3.50
N PRO A 548 7.78 -30.12 2.30
CA PRO A 548 7.79 -31.15 1.26
C PRO A 548 8.47 -32.44 1.76
N GLY A 549 7.67 -33.46 2.08
CA GLY A 549 8.17 -34.72 2.67
C GLY A 549 8.57 -34.63 4.14
N GLU A 550 8.26 -33.53 4.81
CA GLU A 550 8.64 -33.24 6.20
C GLU A 550 7.40 -33.11 7.07
N PHE A 551 7.38 -33.83 8.20
CA PHE A 551 6.35 -33.69 9.22
C PHE A 551 6.92 -34.08 10.58
N ALA A 552 7.03 -33.12 11.50
CA ALA A 552 7.52 -33.34 12.85
C ALA A 552 6.58 -32.68 13.87
N VAL A 553 6.34 -33.37 14.97
CA VAL A 553 5.51 -32.90 16.08
C VAL A 553 6.34 -32.97 17.34
N GLU A 554 6.48 -31.84 18.02
CA GLU A 554 7.19 -31.72 19.28
C GLU A 554 6.23 -31.17 20.34
N PRO A 555 5.90 -31.95 21.39
CA PRO A 555 5.15 -31.40 22.49
C PRO A 555 6.01 -30.35 23.20
N PHE A 556 5.38 -29.23 23.54
CA PHE A 556 5.95 -28.36 24.55
C PHE A 556 5.93 -29.12 25.88
N ALA A 557 7.07 -29.24 26.55
CA ALA A 557 7.22 -30.15 27.69
C ALA A 557 6.15 -29.89 28.77
N SER A 558 5.39 -30.93 29.10
CA SER A 558 4.43 -30.93 30.20
C SER A 558 5.12 -31.23 31.56
N PRO A 559 4.53 -30.78 32.68
CA PRO A 559 5.21 -30.43 33.93
C PRO A 559 5.79 -31.63 34.69
N GLY A 560 7.05 -31.48 35.11
CA GLY A 560 7.75 -32.43 35.98
C GLY A 560 9.13 -31.98 36.42
N ALA A 561 9.75 -31.03 35.69
CA ALA A 561 10.97 -30.37 36.11
C ALA A 561 10.63 -29.01 36.77
N GLN A 562 11.00 -28.88 38.04
CA GLN A 562 10.99 -27.66 38.86
C GLN A 562 10.85 -26.34 38.09
N HIS A 563 9.73 -25.62 38.29
CA HIS A 563 9.53 -24.16 38.10
C HIS A 563 10.49 -23.41 37.13
N GLN A 564 10.69 -23.91 35.92
CA GLN A 564 11.42 -23.19 34.88
C GLN A 564 10.42 -22.79 33.80
N THR A 565 10.09 -21.51 33.77
CA THR A 565 9.44 -20.88 32.63
C THR A 565 10.32 -21.08 31.40
N TRP A 566 9.76 -21.67 30.34
CA TRP A 566 10.42 -21.80 29.06
C TRP A 566 9.76 -20.90 28.02
N ALA A 567 10.55 -20.51 27.02
CA ALA A 567 10.10 -19.73 25.88
C ALA A 567 10.65 -20.35 24.60
N PHE A 568 9.78 -20.50 23.61
CA PHE A 568 10.12 -20.90 22.26
C PHE A 568 10.05 -19.68 21.34
N LEU A 569 11.00 -19.57 20.40
CA LEU A 569 10.97 -18.61 19.31
C LEU A 569 11.43 -19.28 18.03
N ALA A 570 10.61 -19.20 16.98
CA ALA A 570 10.97 -19.56 15.61
C ALA A 570 10.76 -18.38 14.67
N GLY A 571 11.63 -18.29 13.67
CA GLY A 571 11.65 -17.22 12.68
C GLY A 571 13.06 -16.63 12.51
N PRO A 572 13.38 -16.05 11.35
CA PRO A 572 14.63 -15.31 11.18
C PRO A 572 14.60 -14.08 12.11
N PRO A 573 15.69 -13.75 12.82
CA PRO A 573 15.73 -12.48 13.55
C PRO A 573 15.63 -11.31 12.55
N PRO A 574 15.07 -10.15 12.94
CA PRO A 574 15.07 -8.97 12.09
C PRO A 574 16.51 -8.59 11.71
N VAL A 575 16.68 -8.08 10.48
CA VAL A 575 18.00 -7.76 9.93
C VAL A 575 18.74 -6.77 10.85
N GLY A 576 19.93 -7.17 11.32
CA GLY A 576 20.74 -6.39 12.26
C GLY A 576 20.46 -6.63 13.74
N ALA A 577 19.44 -7.41 14.10
CA ALA A 577 19.22 -7.83 15.48
C ALA A 577 20.15 -9.00 15.85
N LYS A 578 20.73 -8.94 17.05
CA LYS A 578 21.38 -10.12 17.63
C LYS A 578 20.35 -11.24 17.74
N ARG A 579 20.70 -12.45 17.27
CA ARG A 579 19.85 -13.64 17.41
C ARG A 579 19.41 -13.73 18.87
N TRP A 580 18.11 -13.62 19.11
CA TRP A 580 17.57 -13.78 20.45
C TRP A 580 17.86 -15.21 20.89
N SER A 581 18.75 -15.35 21.87
CA SER A 581 18.86 -16.58 22.63
C SER A 581 17.95 -16.38 23.83
N PRO A 582 16.92 -17.22 24.03
CA PRO A 582 16.29 -17.32 25.33
C PRO A 582 17.32 -17.90 26.29
N LYS A 583 18.31 -17.11 26.70
CA LYS A 583 18.87 -17.30 28.03
C LYS A 583 17.69 -17.05 28.92
N ALA A 584 17.23 -18.10 29.62
CA ALA A 584 16.16 -18.06 30.62
C ALA A 584 16.18 -16.69 31.30
N ALA A 585 15.40 -15.76 30.76
CA ALA A 585 15.16 -14.51 31.43
C ALA A 585 14.34 -15.01 32.61
N SER A 586 14.92 -14.93 33.80
CA SER A 586 14.21 -15.23 35.03
C SER A 586 13.06 -14.23 35.11
N LEU A 587 11.95 -14.56 34.46
CA LEU A 587 10.73 -13.78 34.50
C LEU A 587 10.33 -13.71 35.98
N PRO A 588 10.10 -12.52 36.53
CA PRO A 588 9.85 -12.36 37.96
C PRO A 588 8.65 -13.21 38.40
N ASN A 589 8.82 -13.97 39.49
CA ASN A 589 7.77 -14.77 40.14
C ASN A 589 6.71 -13.87 40.80
N SER A 590 6.01 -13.01 40.05
CA SER A 590 4.90 -12.23 40.59
C SER A 590 3.55 -12.87 40.24
N SER A 591 2.65 -12.92 41.22
CA SER A 591 1.28 -13.43 41.11
C SER A 591 0.35 -12.57 40.21
N SER A 592 0.90 -11.55 39.52
CA SER A 592 0.23 -10.67 38.57
C SER A 592 0.62 -10.97 37.11
N PHE A 593 0.99 -12.23 36.85
CA PHE A 593 1.86 -12.67 35.75
C PHE A 593 1.39 -12.29 34.34
N ALA A 594 0.09 -12.22 34.04
CA ALA A 594 -0.39 -12.16 32.65
C ALA A 594 0.06 -10.88 31.89
N VAL A 595 -0.26 -9.68 32.37
CA VAL A 595 -0.02 -8.45 31.57
C VAL A 595 1.45 -8.03 31.63
N THR A 596 2.08 -8.08 32.81
CA THR A 596 3.46 -7.62 32.99
C THR A 596 4.45 -8.53 32.27
N ALA A 597 4.26 -9.86 32.29
CA ALA A 597 5.14 -10.78 31.57
C ALA A 597 4.95 -10.65 30.05
N ILE A 598 3.72 -10.43 29.56
CA ILE A 598 3.48 -10.12 28.15
C ILE A 598 4.20 -8.81 27.78
N GLU A 599 4.09 -7.75 28.58
CA GLU A 599 4.82 -6.50 28.35
C GLU A 599 6.34 -6.71 28.33
N GLU A 600 6.89 -7.53 29.22
CA GLU A 600 8.32 -7.88 29.26
C GLU A 600 8.76 -8.72 28.05
N ILE A 601 7.96 -9.71 27.64
CA ILE A 601 8.21 -10.53 26.44
C ILE A 601 8.17 -9.65 25.19
N LEU A 602 7.12 -8.84 25.05
CA LEU A 602 6.97 -7.88 23.95
C LEU A 602 8.06 -6.80 23.99
N ALA A 603 8.58 -6.47 25.17
CA ALA A 603 9.73 -5.58 25.32
C ALA A 603 11.07 -6.23 24.98
N ALA A 604 11.22 -7.53 25.22
CA ALA A 604 12.43 -8.29 24.95
C ALA A 604 12.54 -8.73 23.49
N LEU A 605 11.42 -8.84 22.76
CA LEU A 605 11.43 -9.09 21.33
C LEU A 605 12.15 -7.93 20.60
N PRO A 606 12.98 -8.24 19.59
CA PRO A 606 13.62 -7.19 18.82
C PRO A 606 12.55 -6.27 18.23
N ARG A 607 12.71 -4.95 18.46
CA ARG A 607 11.76 -3.91 18.08
C ARG A 607 12.25 -3.20 16.81
N PRO A 608 12.02 -3.74 15.60
CA PRO A 608 12.16 -2.93 14.41
C PRO A 608 11.16 -1.78 14.50
N ALA A 609 11.48 -0.66 13.84
CA ALA A 609 10.76 0.60 13.98
C ALA A 609 9.24 0.49 13.68
N ARG A 610 8.82 -0.55 12.94
CA ARG A 610 7.43 -0.85 12.63
C ARG A 610 7.20 -2.35 12.71
N ALA A 611 6.57 -2.78 13.79
CA ALA A 611 6.19 -4.15 14.04
C ALA A 611 4.76 -4.15 14.59
N TRP A 612 4.08 -5.27 14.48
CA TRP A 612 2.93 -5.52 15.33
C TRP A 612 3.04 -6.91 15.89
N THR A 613 2.65 -7.07 17.15
CA THR A 613 2.69 -8.36 17.81
C THR A 613 1.31 -8.71 18.31
N VAL A 614 0.94 -9.97 18.15
CA VAL A 614 -0.26 -10.56 18.75
C VAL A 614 0.15 -11.59 19.80
N CYS A 615 -0.58 -11.62 20.90
CA CYS A 615 -0.53 -12.65 21.93
C CYS A 615 -1.93 -13.24 22.10
N LEU A 616 -2.02 -14.56 22.20
CA LEU A 616 -3.24 -15.32 22.49
C LEU A 616 -3.06 -16.03 23.82
N ASP A 617 -4.06 -15.89 24.70
CA ASP A 617 -4.27 -16.75 25.85
C ASP A 617 -5.45 -17.69 25.53
N PRO A 618 -5.19 -18.96 25.19
CA PRO A 618 -6.24 -19.90 24.85
C PRO A 618 -7.15 -20.25 26.03
N SER A 619 -6.62 -20.21 27.26
CA SER A 619 -7.34 -20.62 28.48
C SER A 619 -8.43 -19.61 28.84
N GLU A 620 -8.13 -18.31 28.71
CA GLU A 620 -9.08 -17.22 28.93
C GLU A 620 -9.82 -16.83 27.65
N GLY A 621 -9.33 -17.27 26.49
CA GLY A 621 -9.83 -16.82 25.20
C GLY A 621 -9.52 -15.37 24.91
N THR A 622 -8.44 -14.84 25.47
CA THR A 622 -8.06 -13.43 25.35
C THR A 622 -7.02 -13.24 24.26
N CYS A 623 -7.10 -12.12 23.54
CA CYS A 623 -6.15 -11.71 22.52
C CYS A 623 -5.67 -10.29 22.80
N TRP A 624 -4.36 -10.06 22.65
CA TRP A 624 -3.75 -8.73 22.70
C TRP A 624 -3.07 -8.45 21.38
N VAL A 625 -3.21 -7.24 20.86
CA VAL A 625 -2.54 -6.79 19.65
C VAL A 625 -1.86 -5.47 19.94
N GLN A 626 -0.55 -5.42 19.69
CA GLN A 626 0.28 -4.26 19.96
C GLN A 626 0.96 -3.76 18.68
N PRO A 627 0.48 -2.65 18.10
CA PRO A 627 1.21 -1.88 17.09
C PRO A 627 2.46 -1.20 17.69
N ALA A 628 3.60 -1.23 16.99
CA ALA A 628 4.88 -0.68 17.46
C ALA A 628 4.83 0.84 17.71
N ASP A 629 4.09 1.58 16.90
CA ASP A 629 4.05 3.05 16.95
C ASP A 629 3.53 3.58 18.30
N LEU A 630 2.71 2.80 19.01
CA LEU A 630 2.08 3.21 20.28
C LEU A 630 3.02 3.10 21.49
N LEU A 631 3.99 2.19 21.44
CA LEU A 631 4.93 1.99 22.55
C LEU A 631 5.93 3.14 22.69
N GLN A 632 6.29 3.79 21.58
CA GLN A 632 7.26 4.87 21.60
C GLN A 632 6.70 6.16 22.21
N GLU A 633 5.40 6.39 22.10
CA GLU A 633 4.80 7.67 22.47
C GLU A 633 4.28 7.72 23.92
N ARG A 634 4.03 6.57 24.58
CA ARG A 634 3.34 6.54 25.89
C ARG A 634 3.85 5.42 26.82
N PRO A 635 4.87 5.66 27.66
CA PRO A 635 5.23 4.72 28.73
C PRO A 635 4.03 4.48 29.66
N GLY A 636 3.68 3.20 29.88
CA GLY A 636 2.50 2.77 30.66
C GLY A 636 1.23 2.53 29.85
N PHE A 637 1.28 2.62 28.51
CA PHE A 637 0.16 2.21 27.65
C PHE A 637 -0.05 0.70 27.69
N ARG A 638 -1.22 0.26 28.16
CA ARG A 638 -1.64 -1.14 28.10
C ARG A 638 -2.17 -1.45 26.69
N PRO A 639 -1.68 -2.52 26.03
CA PRO A 639 -2.22 -2.91 24.74
C PRO A 639 -3.70 -3.29 24.90
N PRO A 640 -4.56 -2.91 23.95
CA PRO A 640 -5.96 -3.33 23.97
C PRO A 640 -6.06 -4.85 24.00
N SER A 641 -6.99 -5.35 24.81
CA SER A 641 -7.32 -6.77 24.91
C SER A 641 -8.73 -7.03 24.41
N TRP A 642 -8.93 -8.19 23.80
CA TRP A 642 -10.22 -8.68 23.32
C TRP A 642 -10.50 -10.05 23.91
N ASN A 643 -11.66 -10.23 24.54
CA ASN A 643 -12.16 -11.56 24.90
C ASN A 643 -12.82 -12.18 23.67
N LEU A 644 -12.08 -13.02 22.96
CA LEU A 644 -12.54 -13.66 21.73
C LEU A 644 -13.71 -14.62 22.01
N LEU A 645 -13.69 -15.35 23.14
CA LEU A 645 -14.76 -16.30 23.46
C LEU A 645 -16.12 -15.64 23.59
N ALA A 646 -16.19 -14.43 24.17
CA ALA A 646 -17.43 -13.67 24.23
C ALA A 646 -18.04 -13.45 22.82
N TRP A 647 -17.21 -13.14 21.83
CA TRP A 647 -17.65 -12.93 20.44
C TRP A 647 -18.06 -14.23 19.73
N LEU A 648 -17.47 -15.36 20.15
CA LEU A 648 -17.71 -16.68 19.57
C LEU A 648 -18.96 -17.36 20.15
N VAL A 649 -19.42 -16.98 21.34
CA VAL A 649 -20.57 -17.59 22.04
C VAL A 649 -21.89 -16.83 21.81
N GLU A 650 -21.86 -15.53 21.54
CA GLU A 650 -23.01 -14.62 21.69
C GLU A 650 -24.24 -14.81 20.76
N ASN A 651 -24.31 -15.83 19.91
CA ASN A 651 -25.38 -15.98 18.90
C ASN A 651 -26.16 -17.31 18.91
N GLU A 652 -26.10 -18.10 19.99
CA GLU A 652 -26.91 -19.34 20.09
C GLU A 652 -28.35 -19.12 20.61
N ARG A 653 -28.84 -17.88 20.69
CA ARG A 653 -30.28 -17.63 20.90
C ARG A 653 -30.96 -17.39 19.54
N PRO A 654 -31.77 -18.34 19.03
CA PRO A 654 -32.55 -18.15 17.80
C PRO A 654 -33.56 -17.01 17.93
#